data_AF-A0A1Q3HHB9-F1
#
_entry.id   AF-A0A1Q3HHB9-F1
#
_cell.length_a   1.000
_cell.length_b   1.000
_cell.length_c   1.000
_cell.angle_alpha   90.00
_cell.angle_beta   90.00
_cell.angle_gamma   90.00
#
_symmetry.space_group_name_H-M   'P 1'
#
loop_
_entity.id
_entity.type
_entity.pdbx_description
1 polymer ?
#
loop_
_entity_poly.entity_id
_entity_poly.type
_entity_poly.pdbx_seq_one_letter_code
_entity_poly.pdbx_strand_id
1 'polypeptide(L)'
;MESWRLLTMKTRDRIAEATRRRLQQAASQRKLVLKAIREGHPLDAETDEDRKLKRIQAITGMDSEAARRIIQGEDLQVFGLTGEARAGAERILGKKTDFMGVSWIDSARGGANAVGRVVEGTLKPLGSGVLISHRLFLTNNHLIEDAQAARELFVELDYELDANGQPRPLTRYTFDPDSFFLTSPQDDLDFTIVALGKRVLGRREVSEFGYCPLFATADRHLLGEFVNIVQHPEGDYKQVVIRENRLVTRLDTVLHYMADTLPGSSGSPVFNDQWALVALHHWGTPFREVTLPTGARIRKDLNEGIRISAIVRTLQDMMQDRSPEERRLLQPALRSPGRGGVRRAAATGPSERTGVAPGAAKSPGPATRLQPDGAVTWTIPLELSMRLGASPPVGIASRPPAPGPKPRPTSRDADGAGEALVRIDTNYANRRGYDPDFLKGFHVELPRLSAAMRKQAARKLRAAKGEDPFELKYQHFSVVMNAKRRMAFFTACNIDGSTWVNINRASGEPREAAEAAEVWFEDPRISPDAQSNQDLYDRQRPRTFDRGHLVRRQDPTWGTSTRAQRANADTFHFTNCTPQVSRFNQRAQYWQGIERWLLEDNAVADRERIIVFTGPVFGGDDPKYRSVQVPRSFWKIVVFVQGDQLRATAVRASQEALLPRRLPERMGESLDGGAEDLSDTTEIHEYRSTVAEIERLTGLNFGPLRRHDTNAGNSESRSRERELHGFDELGL
;
A
#
# COMPACT_ATOMS: atom_id res chain seq x y z
N MET A 1 -37.00 0.22 -12.78
CA MET A 1 -35.72 -0.49 -12.58
C MET A 1 -34.68 -0.15 -13.65
N GLU A 2 -35.05 0.28 -14.87
CA GLU A 2 -34.08 0.72 -15.89
C GLU A 2 -33.56 2.16 -15.72
N SER A 3 -34.32 3.07 -15.09
CA SER A 3 -33.84 4.46 -14.90
C SER A 3 -32.72 4.60 -13.86
N TRP A 4 -32.60 3.65 -12.92
CA TRP A 4 -31.54 3.64 -11.91
C TRP A 4 -30.17 3.19 -12.47
N ARG A 5 -30.16 2.24 -13.41
CA ARG A 5 -28.91 1.77 -14.07
C ARG A 5 -28.29 2.81 -15.01
N LEU A 6 -29.10 3.73 -15.55
CA LEU A 6 -28.66 4.80 -16.47
C LEU A 6 -28.07 6.03 -15.76
N LEU A 7 -28.34 6.21 -14.46
CA LEU A 7 -27.81 7.33 -13.65
C LEU A 7 -26.40 7.05 -13.12
N THR A 8 -26.11 5.82 -12.70
CA THR A 8 -24.80 5.43 -12.13
C THR A 8 -23.68 5.24 -13.15
N MET A 9 -23.99 4.96 -14.43
CA MET A 9 -22.98 4.90 -15.49
C MET A 9 -22.42 6.28 -15.88
N LYS A 10 -23.17 7.37 -15.68
CA LYS A 10 -22.76 8.73 -16.10
C LYS A 10 -21.73 9.41 -15.18
N THR A 11 -21.70 9.07 -13.89
CA THR A 11 -20.86 9.77 -12.90
C THR A 11 -19.37 9.36 -13.01
N ARG A 12 -19.09 8.06 -13.20
CA ARG A 12 -17.71 7.55 -13.31
C ARG A 12 -16.98 8.07 -14.57
N ASP A 13 -17.68 8.13 -15.70
CA ASP A 13 -17.09 8.64 -16.94
C ASP A 13 -16.81 10.14 -16.86
N ARG A 14 -17.71 10.91 -16.22
CA ARG A 14 -17.49 12.34 -15.94
C ARG A 14 -16.27 12.58 -15.05
N ILE A 15 -16.13 11.79 -13.97
CA ILE A 15 -14.98 11.86 -13.07
C ILE A 15 -13.68 11.57 -13.82
N ALA A 16 -13.65 10.48 -14.59
CA ALA A 16 -12.47 10.10 -15.37
C ALA A 16 -12.10 11.18 -16.40
N GLU A 17 -13.08 11.73 -17.13
CA GLU A 17 -12.87 12.81 -18.09
C GLU A 17 -12.35 14.10 -17.41
N ALA A 18 -12.93 14.50 -16.29
CA ALA A 18 -12.48 15.66 -15.52
C ALA A 18 -11.03 15.48 -15.05
N THR A 19 -10.65 14.29 -14.57
CA THR A 19 -9.27 13.99 -14.15
C THR A 19 -8.29 14.02 -15.32
N ARG A 20 -8.68 13.51 -16.50
CA ARG A 20 -7.84 13.60 -17.72
C ARG A 20 -7.59 15.05 -18.13
N ARG A 21 -8.65 15.87 -18.17
CA ARG A 21 -8.55 17.31 -18.47
C ARG A 21 -7.60 18.01 -17.50
N ARG A 22 -7.72 17.72 -16.20
CA ARG A 22 -6.82 18.23 -15.16
C ARG A 22 -5.36 17.83 -15.39
N LEU A 23 -5.09 16.57 -15.72
CA LEU A 23 -3.72 16.10 -16.00
C LEU A 23 -3.10 16.68 -17.26
N GLN A 24 -3.92 16.93 -18.30
CA GLN A 24 -3.50 17.63 -19.51
C GLN A 24 -3.16 19.08 -19.21
N GLN A 25 -4.05 19.80 -18.54
CA GLN A 25 -3.85 21.19 -18.12
C GLN A 25 -2.57 21.34 -17.28
N ALA A 26 -2.29 20.36 -16.44
CA ALA A 26 -1.12 20.30 -15.56
C ALA A 26 0.20 19.91 -16.23
N ALA A 27 0.20 19.43 -17.48
CA ALA A 27 1.36 18.73 -18.05
C ALA A 27 2.63 19.60 -18.14
N SER A 28 2.49 20.84 -18.60
CA SER A 28 3.61 21.78 -18.72
C SER A 28 4.18 22.17 -17.35
N GLN A 29 3.31 22.47 -16.38
CA GLN A 29 3.71 22.79 -15.01
C GLN A 29 4.46 21.61 -14.39
N ARG A 30 3.91 20.40 -14.48
CA ARG A 30 4.54 19.17 -13.96
C ARG A 30 5.93 18.95 -14.56
N LYS A 31 6.10 19.13 -15.88
CA LYS A 31 7.40 18.99 -16.55
C LYS A 31 8.43 19.98 -15.99
N LEU A 32 8.02 21.23 -15.76
CA LEU A 32 8.87 22.28 -15.20
C LEU A 32 9.28 21.97 -13.75
N VAL A 33 8.32 21.59 -12.91
CA VAL A 33 8.57 21.24 -11.50
C VAL A 33 9.52 20.05 -11.38
N LEU A 34 9.31 18.99 -12.17
CA LEU A 34 10.17 17.81 -12.17
C LEU A 34 11.57 18.09 -12.71
N LYS A 35 11.72 19.08 -13.59
CA LYS A 35 13.04 19.54 -14.05
C LYS A 35 13.75 20.27 -12.90
N ALA A 36 13.09 21.24 -12.27
CA ALA A 36 13.62 22.01 -11.14
C ALA A 36 14.03 21.12 -9.95
N ILE A 37 13.22 20.10 -9.62
CA ILE A 37 13.54 19.11 -8.59
C ILE A 37 14.82 18.32 -8.96
N ARG A 38 14.91 17.82 -10.20
CA ARG A 38 16.09 17.05 -10.68
C ARG A 38 17.36 17.89 -10.72
N GLU A 39 17.25 19.17 -11.03
CA GLU A 39 18.39 20.09 -11.08
C GLU A 39 18.84 20.55 -9.67
N GLY A 40 18.07 20.23 -8.63
CA GLY A 40 18.36 20.59 -7.24
C GLY A 40 17.90 22.00 -6.86
N HIS A 41 17.06 22.63 -7.68
CA HIS A 41 16.53 23.99 -7.49
C HIS A 41 15.00 23.99 -7.33
N PRO A 42 14.40 23.29 -6.34
CA PRO A 42 12.95 23.18 -6.23
C PRO A 42 12.21 24.50 -5.92
N LEU A 43 12.91 25.59 -5.56
CA LEU A 43 12.27 26.91 -5.46
C LEU A 43 11.92 27.48 -6.84
N ASP A 44 12.67 27.10 -7.88
CA ASP A 44 12.42 27.49 -9.27
C ASP A 44 11.21 26.76 -9.87
N ALA A 45 10.68 25.76 -9.15
CA ALA A 45 9.47 25.05 -9.52
C ALA A 45 8.21 25.93 -9.42
N GLU A 46 8.21 26.91 -8.51
CA GLU A 46 7.20 27.96 -8.47
C GLU A 46 7.63 29.08 -9.43
N THR A 47 6.71 29.59 -10.25
CA THR A 47 7.00 30.73 -11.15
C THR A 47 6.36 32.03 -10.66
N ASP A 48 5.41 31.93 -9.74
CA ASP A 48 4.73 33.07 -9.11
C ASP A 48 5.62 33.64 -7.98
N GLU A 49 6.28 34.75 -8.28
CA GLU A 49 7.18 35.46 -7.37
C GLU A 49 6.49 35.98 -6.11
N ASP A 50 5.26 36.48 -6.22
CA ASP A 50 4.49 36.97 -5.07
C ASP A 50 4.14 35.82 -4.12
N ARG A 51 3.87 34.64 -4.67
CA ARG A 51 3.59 33.44 -3.87
C ARG A 51 4.84 32.89 -3.20
N LYS A 52 5.98 32.84 -3.90
CA LYS A 52 7.28 32.50 -3.28
C LYS A 52 7.55 33.42 -2.11
N LEU A 53 7.39 34.73 -2.34
CA LEU A 53 7.62 35.76 -1.34
C LEU A 53 6.74 35.54 -0.11
N LYS A 54 5.41 35.46 -0.31
CA LYS A 54 4.45 35.22 0.78
C LYS A 54 4.73 33.92 1.54
N ARG A 55 5.09 32.83 0.83
CA ARG A 55 5.42 31.55 1.49
C ARG A 55 6.69 31.67 2.32
N ILE A 56 7.77 32.24 1.77
CA ILE A 56 9.04 32.39 2.48
C ILE A 56 8.82 33.25 3.72
N GLN A 57 8.12 34.39 3.59
CA GLN A 57 7.76 35.24 4.73
C GLN A 57 6.92 34.49 5.77
N ALA A 58 5.96 33.66 5.34
CA ALA A 58 5.15 32.87 6.25
C ALA A 58 6.00 31.86 7.05
N ILE A 59 6.95 31.19 6.39
CA ILE A 59 7.84 30.17 6.99
C ILE A 59 8.90 30.83 7.89
N THR A 60 9.67 31.79 7.37
CA THR A 60 10.85 32.35 8.05
C THR A 60 10.52 33.54 8.93
N GLY A 61 9.46 34.30 8.62
CA GLY A 61 9.11 35.55 9.30
C GLY A 61 9.97 36.73 8.87
N MET A 62 10.75 36.58 7.81
CA MET A 62 11.60 37.63 7.25
C MET A 62 10.78 38.72 6.57
N ASP A 63 11.37 39.92 6.44
CA ASP A 63 10.81 40.99 5.61
C ASP A 63 10.89 40.67 4.11
N SER A 64 10.25 41.51 3.30
CA SER A 64 10.12 41.30 1.85
C SER A 64 11.45 41.40 1.11
N GLU A 65 12.44 42.12 1.65
CA GLU A 65 13.73 42.32 1.00
C GLU A 65 14.64 41.12 1.22
N ALA A 66 14.74 40.64 2.46
CA ALA A 66 15.47 39.40 2.80
C ALA A 66 14.86 38.17 2.11
N ALA A 67 13.53 38.08 2.02
CA ALA A 67 12.88 36.97 1.32
C ALA A 67 13.11 36.99 -0.20
N ARG A 68 13.20 38.17 -0.84
CA ARG A 68 13.56 38.30 -2.27
C ARG A 68 14.99 37.88 -2.57
N ARG A 69 15.91 38.14 -1.65
CA ARG A 69 17.31 37.71 -1.77
C ARG A 69 17.45 36.18 -1.81
N ILE A 70 16.68 35.48 -0.97
CA ILE A 70 16.60 34.00 -0.99
C ILE A 70 16.05 33.49 -2.32
N ILE A 71 15.03 34.14 -2.87
CA ILE A 71 14.45 33.81 -4.19
C ILE A 71 15.49 33.96 -5.31
N GLN A 72 16.35 34.97 -5.23
CA GLN A 72 17.39 35.25 -6.23
C GLN A 72 18.61 34.32 -6.14
N GLY A 73 18.58 33.32 -5.25
CA GLY A 73 19.62 32.29 -5.16
C GLY A 73 20.75 32.62 -4.19
N GLU A 74 20.61 33.60 -3.31
CA GLU A 74 21.52 33.75 -2.17
C GLU A 74 21.34 32.58 -1.20
N ASP A 75 22.43 31.88 -0.91
CA ASP A 75 22.45 30.70 -0.04
C ASP A 75 22.16 31.09 1.42
N LEU A 76 21.19 30.42 2.06
CA LEU A 76 20.80 30.61 3.46
C LEU A 76 21.99 30.40 4.42
N GLN A 77 23.07 29.76 3.96
CA GLN A 77 24.34 29.60 4.68
C GLN A 77 25.10 30.93 4.92
N VAL A 78 24.67 32.05 4.32
CA VAL A 78 25.35 33.35 4.44
C VAL A 78 24.64 34.30 5.41
N PHE A 79 23.41 33.99 5.81
CA PHE A 79 22.66 34.81 6.77
C PHE A 79 23.03 34.43 8.21
N GLY A 80 24.00 35.15 8.79
CA GLY A 80 24.28 35.14 10.23
C GLY A 80 25.42 34.24 10.73
N LEU A 81 26.21 33.61 9.85
CA LEU A 81 27.37 32.81 10.24
C LEU A 81 28.68 33.62 10.16
N THR A 82 29.47 33.62 11.24
CA THR A 82 30.82 34.19 11.25
C THR A 82 31.79 33.34 10.44
N GLY A 83 32.86 33.96 9.91
CA GLY A 83 33.82 33.33 9.00
C GLY A 83 34.52 32.07 9.55
N GLU A 84 34.49 31.83 10.86
CA GLU A 84 35.08 30.65 11.51
C GLU A 84 34.23 29.36 11.35
N ALA A 85 32.91 29.47 11.16
CA ALA A 85 32.04 28.32 10.92
C ALA A 85 32.25 27.67 9.54
N ARG A 86 33.03 28.33 8.66
CA ARG A 86 33.35 27.86 7.30
C ARG A 86 34.50 26.83 7.26
N ALA A 87 35.21 26.63 8.37
CA ALA A 87 36.44 25.83 8.43
C ALA A 87 36.35 24.59 9.34
N GLY A 88 35.13 24.14 9.66
CA GLY A 88 34.89 22.92 10.43
C GLY A 88 34.92 21.64 9.58
N ALA A 89 35.24 20.51 10.20
CA ALA A 89 35.30 19.18 9.58
C ALA A 89 33.94 18.60 9.13
N GLU A 90 32.86 19.38 9.26
CA GLU A 90 31.49 18.95 9.01
C GLU A 90 31.10 19.15 7.54
N ARG A 91 30.49 18.14 6.93
CA ARG A 91 30.19 18.09 5.49
C ARG A 91 28.68 18.18 5.26
N ILE A 92 28.24 19.24 4.60
CA ILE A 92 26.84 19.36 4.12
C ILE A 92 26.71 18.51 2.85
N LEU A 93 25.73 17.61 2.82
CA LEU A 93 25.47 16.71 1.68
C LEU A 93 24.39 17.32 0.78
N GLY A 94 24.73 17.60 -0.48
CA GLY A 94 23.81 18.13 -1.50
C GLY A 94 23.81 19.66 -1.61
N LYS A 95 22.97 20.20 -2.52
CA LYS A 95 22.85 21.64 -2.79
C LYS A 95 22.03 22.42 -1.74
N LYS A 96 21.51 21.76 -0.69
CA LYS A 96 20.61 22.33 0.34
C LYS A 96 20.81 21.65 1.69
N THR A 97 20.48 22.34 2.78
CA THR A 97 20.47 21.80 4.15
C THR A 97 19.13 21.14 4.48
N ASP A 98 19.17 19.96 5.08
CA ASP A 98 17.98 19.17 5.51
C ASP A 98 17.81 19.20 7.04
N PHE A 99 18.27 20.28 7.69
CA PHE A 99 18.14 20.42 9.14
C PHE A 99 16.70 20.76 9.51
N MET A 100 16.02 19.83 10.17
CA MET A 100 14.73 20.06 10.81
C MET A 100 14.90 20.15 12.32
N GLY A 101 14.29 21.16 12.95
CA GLY A 101 14.28 21.26 14.41
C GLY A 101 13.50 20.09 15.04
N VAL A 102 13.92 19.61 16.20
CA VAL A 102 13.27 18.48 16.90
C VAL A 102 11.78 18.72 17.16
N SER A 103 11.38 19.98 17.39
CA SER A 103 9.97 20.38 17.55
C SER A 103 9.08 20.07 16.33
N TRP A 104 9.69 19.82 15.16
CA TRP A 104 8.99 19.33 13.99
C TRP A 104 8.41 17.92 14.21
N ILE A 105 9.13 17.05 14.93
CA ILE A 105 8.67 15.71 15.31
C ILE A 105 7.48 15.80 16.28
N ASP A 106 7.51 16.75 17.22
CA ASP A 106 6.37 16.97 18.13
C ASP A 106 5.13 17.45 17.38
N SER A 107 5.32 18.32 16.38
CA SER A 107 4.25 18.80 15.50
C SER A 107 3.70 17.66 14.64
N ALA A 108 4.58 16.80 14.12
CA ALA A 108 4.23 15.57 13.40
C ALA A 108 3.37 14.65 14.25
N ARG A 109 3.79 14.41 15.49
CA ARG A 109 3.06 13.59 16.43
C ARG A 109 1.69 14.18 16.74
N GLY A 110 1.60 15.51 16.88
CA GLY A 110 0.34 16.23 17.03
C GLY A 110 -0.59 15.99 15.85
N GLY A 111 -0.12 16.18 14.62
CA GLY A 111 -0.92 15.98 13.41
C GLY A 111 -1.40 14.54 13.27
N ALA A 112 -0.50 13.59 13.53
CA ALA A 112 -0.81 12.16 13.44
C ALA A 112 -1.83 11.70 14.51
N ASN A 113 -1.89 12.33 15.69
CA ASN A 113 -2.88 11.99 16.71
C ASN A 113 -4.32 12.27 16.25
N ALA A 114 -4.52 13.31 15.44
CA ALA A 114 -5.82 13.69 14.91
C ALA A 114 -6.32 12.74 13.80
N VAL A 115 -5.46 11.88 13.26
CA VAL A 115 -5.80 10.96 12.16
C VAL A 115 -6.40 9.67 12.70
N GLY A 116 -7.48 9.22 12.07
CA GLY A 116 -8.17 7.98 12.43
C GLY A 116 -8.48 7.11 11.22
N ARG A 117 -8.68 5.82 11.48
CA ARG A 117 -9.14 4.82 10.52
C ARG A 117 -10.65 4.74 10.55
N VAL A 118 -11.31 4.86 9.40
CA VAL A 118 -12.75 4.67 9.26
C VAL A 118 -13.03 3.19 9.04
N VAL A 119 -13.94 2.60 9.82
CA VAL A 119 -14.27 1.18 9.76
C VAL A 119 -15.78 0.93 9.75
N GLU A 120 -16.19 -0.14 9.08
CA GLU A 120 -17.57 -0.61 8.99
C GLU A 120 -17.77 -1.90 9.79
N GLY A 121 -18.93 -2.02 10.45
CA GLY A 121 -19.44 -3.29 11.01
C GLY A 121 -18.40 -4.10 11.79
N THR A 122 -18.02 -5.28 11.26
CA THR A 122 -17.06 -6.24 11.85
C THR A 122 -15.59 -5.80 11.76
N LEU A 123 -15.31 -4.50 11.76
CA LEU A 123 -13.97 -3.89 11.67
C LEU A 123 -13.33 -3.91 10.27
N LYS A 124 -14.14 -3.91 9.20
CA LYS A 124 -13.60 -3.76 7.83
C LYS A 124 -13.09 -2.33 7.67
N PRO A 125 -11.80 -2.10 7.38
CA PRO A 125 -11.29 -0.75 7.14
C PRO A 125 -11.77 -0.23 5.79
N LEU A 126 -12.28 1.00 5.78
CA LEU A 126 -12.73 1.69 4.56
C LEU A 126 -11.70 2.72 4.10
N GLY A 127 -11.13 3.46 5.04
CA GLY A 127 -10.24 4.56 4.73
C GLY A 127 -9.69 5.26 5.96
N SER A 128 -9.19 6.46 5.73
CA SER A 128 -8.59 7.35 6.72
C SER A 128 -9.40 8.64 6.81
N GLY A 129 -9.12 9.43 7.84
CA GLY A 129 -9.66 10.77 7.99
C GLY A 129 -8.98 11.52 9.12
N VAL A 130 -9.36 12.77 9.32
CA VAL A 130 -8.70 13.66 10.28
C VAL A 130 -9.71 14.47 11.10
N LEU A 131 -9.44 14.61 12.39
CA LEU A 131 -10.16 15.56 13.24
C LEU A 131 -9.81 16.99 12.83
N ILE A 132 -10.83 17.77 12.47
CA ILE A 132 -10.68 19.19 12.09
C ILE A 132 -11.16 20.13 13.19
N SER A 133 -11.85 19.61 14.20
CA SER A 133 -12.14 20.27 15.47
C SER A 133 -12.23 19.21 16.58
N HIS A 134 -12.52 19.63 17.82
CA HIS A 134 -12.79 18.71 18.92
C HIS A 134 -14.07 17.86 18.76
N ARG A 135 -14.84 18.07 17.68
CA ARG A 135 -16.09 17.34 17.43
C ARG A 135 -16.27 16.93 15.98
N LEU A 136 -15.60 17.55 15.02
CA LEU A 136 -15.79 17.30 13.60
C LEU A 136 -14.64 16.49 12.99
N PHE A 137 -14.99 15.50 12.19
CA PHE A 137 -14.09 14.62 11.46
C PHE A 137 -14.27 14.83 9.96
N LEU A 138 -13.17 14.95 9.23
CA LEU A 138 -13.12 15.12 7.77
C LEU A 138 -12.59 13.83 7.13
N THR A 139 -13.31 13.34 6.12
CA THR A 139 -12.90 12.22 5.26
C THR A 139 -13.52 12.41 3.86
N ASN A 140 -13.38 11.43 2.97
CA ASN A 140 -13.96 11.51 1.63
C ASN A 140 -15.44 11.16 1.60
N ASN A 141 -16.17 11.69 0.62
CA ASN A 141 -17.58 11.37 0.43
C ASN A 141 -17.81 9.92 0.03
N HIS A 142 -16.98 9.35 -0.83
CA HIS A 142 -17.09 7.93 -1.17
C HIS A 142 -16.80 6.97 0.00
N LEU A 143 -16.34 7.48 1.16
CA LEU A 143 -16.21 6.70 2.40
C LEU A 143 -17.43 6.85 3.30
N ILE A 144 -18.03 8.04 3.34
CA ILE A 144 -19.25 8.34 4.10
C ILE A 144 -20.22 9.10 3.18
N GLU A 145 -21.00 8.34 2.40
CA GLU A 145 -21.79 8.92 1.32
C GLU A 145 -22.93 9.81 1.84
N ASP A 146 -23.58 9.38 2.92
CA ASP A 146 -24.72 10.05 3.51
C ASP A 146 -24.79 9.87 5.05
N ALA A 147 -25.77 10.55 5.65
CA ALA A 147 -26.01 10.50 7.09
C ALA A 147 -26.39 9.10 7.59
N GLN A 148 -27.01 8.25 6.76
CA GLN A 148 -27.37 6.90 7.16
C GLN A 148 -26.14 6.00 7.22
N ALA A 149 -25.29 6.04 6.19
CA ALA A 149 -24.01 5.35 6.15
C ALA A 149 -23.16 5.73 7.37
N ALA A 150 -23.08 7.02 7.72
CA ALA A 150 -22.34 7.48 8.90
C ALA A 150 -22.75 6.76 10.20
N ARG A 151 -24.02 6.40 10.39
CA ARG A 151 -24.51 5.73 11.62
C ARG A 151 -23.99 4.30 11.77
N GLU A 152 -23.59 3.66 10.69
CA GLU A 152 -23.11 2.27 10.67
C GLU A 152 -21.58 2.17 10.75
N LEU A 153 -20.90 3.33 10.72
CA LEU A 153 -19.46 3.45 10.71
C LEU A 153 -18.89 3.92 12.05
N PHE A 154 -17.61 3.61 12.24
CA PHE A 154 -16.83 4.04 13.39
C PHE A 154 -15.53 4.68 12.93
N VAL A 155 -14.98 5.54 13.78
CA VAL A 155 -13.58 5.99 13.67
C VAL A 155 -12.75 5.36 14.77
N GLU A 156 -11.59 4.85 14.40
CA GLU A 156 -10.58 4.32 15.30
C GLU A 156 -9.36 5.25 15.33
N LEU A 157 -9.17 5.90 16.47
CA LEU A 157 -8.02 6.71 16.80
C LEU A 157 -7.00 5.85 17.58
N ASP A 158 -5.74 6.26 17.57
CA ASP A 158 -4.61 5.50 18.15
C ASP A 158 -4.45 4.05 17.64
N TYR A 159 -5.04 3.71 16.49
CA TYR A 159 -4.74 2.46 15.79
C TYR A 159 -3.34 2.55 15.14
N GLU A 160 -2.31 2.52 15.97
CA GLU A 160 -0.91 2.72 15.61
C GLU A 160 0.01 1.85 16.50
N LEU A 161 1.27 1.71 16.10
CA LEU A 161 2.30 1.06 16.90
C LEU A 161 3.02 2.09 17.79
N ASP A 162 3.43 1.67 18.99
CA ASP A 162 4.28 2.47 19.87
C ASP A 162 5.78 2.38 19.48
N ALA A 163 6.65 3.03 20.27
CA ALA A 163 8.09 3.04 20.02
C ALA A 163 8.76 1.65 20.10
N ASN A 164 8.14 0.69 20.78
CA ASN A 164 8.58 -0.71 20.84
C ASN A 164 7.94 -1.56 19.74
N GLY A 165 7.15 -0.93 18.86
CA GLY A 165 6.44 -1.60 17.80
C GLY A 165 5.23 -2.39 18.27
N GLN A 166 4.71 -2.17 19.48
CA GLN A 166 3.53 -2.83 20.01
C GLN A 166 2.25 -2.03 19.71
N PRO A 167 1.10 -2.68 19.48
CA PRO A 167 -0.17 -1.97 19.26
C PRO A 167 -0.53 -1.09 20.46
N ARG A 168 -0.83 0.20 20.20
CA ARG A 168 -1.37 1.07 21.22
C ARG A 168 -2.83 0.71 21.55
N PRO A 169 -3.31 1.02 22.77
CA PRO A 169 -4.72 0.88 23.10
C PRO A 169 -5.58 1.75 22.17
N LEU A 170 -6.37 1.10 21.32
CA LEU A 170 -7.21 1.79 20.36
C LEU A 170 -8.36 2.53 21.06
N THR A 171 -8.74 3.68 20.50
CA THR A 171 -9.91 4.44 20.95
C THR A 171 -10.91 4.55 19.82
N ARG A 172 -12.16 4.15 20.05
CA ARG A 172 -13.20 4.09 19.02
C ARG A 172 -14.37 5.01 19.35
N TYR A 173 -14.83 5.77 18.36
CA TYR A 173 -16.02 6.61 18.44
C TYR A 173 -17.02 6.23 17.34
N THR A 174 -18.31 6.37 17.62
CA THR A 174 -19.34 6.40 16.57
C THR A 174 -19.32 7.75 15.86
N PHE A 175 -19.99 7.85 14.71
CA PHE A 175 -20.37 9.16 14.17
C PHE A 175 -21.75 9.59 14.68
N ASP A 176 -22.00 10.89 14.63
CA ASP A 176 -23.25 11.55 15.01
C ASP A 176 -23.68 12.54 13.90
N PRO A 177 -24.25 12.02 12.81
CA PRO A 177 -24.67 12.84 11.68
C PRO A 177 -25.87 13.76 12.00
N ASP A 178 -26.61 13.48 13.08
CA ASP A 178 -27.74 14.30 13.53
C ASP A 178 -27.25 15.61 14.14
N SER A 179 -26.12 15.60 14.85
CA SER A 179 -25.45 16.82 15.32
C SER A 179 -24.86 17.66 14.19
N PHE A 180 -24.18 17.02 13.24
CA PHE A 180 -23.57 17.70 12.09
C PHE A 180 -23.23 16.71 10.98
N PHE A 181 -23.73 16.98 9.77
CA PHE A 181 -23.35 16.28 8.55
C PHE A 181 -23.35 17.24 7.36
N LEU A 182 -22.22 17.31 6.65
CA LEU A 182 -22.06 18.08 5.44
C LEU A 182 -21.18 17.30 4.47
N THR A 183 -21.61 17.16 3.22
CA THR A 183 -20.86 16.41 2.21
C THR A 183 -20.88 17.09 0.85
N SER A 184 -19.82 16.90 0.07
CA SER A 184 -19.74 17.22 -1.37
C SER A 184 -19.58 15.90 -2.14
N PRO A 185 -20.40 15.67 -3.19
CA PRO A 185 -20.35 14.45 -3.99
C PRO A 185 -18.96 14.13 -4.58
N GLN A 186 -18.75 12.86 -4.89
CA GLN A 186 -17.50 12.36 -5.48
C GLN A 186 -17.13 13.04 -6.82
N ASP A 187 -18.11 13.49 -7.60
CA ASP A 187 -17.89 14.20 -8.88
C ASP A 187 -17.63 15.71 -8.72
N ASP A 188 -17.59 16.22 -7.49
CA ASP A 188 -17.22 17.59 -7.16
C ASP A 188 -15.94 17.64 -6.30
N LEU A 189 -16.06 17.77 -4.97
CA LEU A 189 -14.92 17.88 -4.05
C LEU A 189 -14.73 16.65 -3.15
N ASP A 190 -15.56 15.61 -3.28
CA ASP A 190 -15.40 14.29 -2.64
C ASP A 190 -15.01 14.35 -1.15
N PHE A 191 -15.75 15.12 -0.35
CA PHE A 191 -15.46 15.23 1.08
C PHE A 191 -16.73 15.12 1.92
N THR A 192 -16.57 14.63 3.14
CA THR A 192 -17.61 14.60 4.17
C THR A 192 -17.05 15.09 5.49
N ILE A 193 -17.80 15.99 6.13
CA ILE A 193 -17.59 16.43 7.50
C ILE A 193 -18.75 15.91 8.33
N VAL A 194 -18.42 15.14 9.36
CA VAL A 194 -19.39 14.54 10.26
C VAL A 194 -18.96 14.72 11.71
N ALA A 195 -19.91 14.94 12.61
CA ALA A 195 -19.61 14.99 14.04
C ALA A 195 -19.28 13.60 14.61
N LEU A 196 -18.39 13.56 15.59
CA LEU A 196 -18.18 12.38 16.41
C LEU A 196 -19.29 12.23 17.45
N GLY A 197 -19.76 11.01 17.59
CA GLY A 197 -20.72 10.59 18.60
C GLY A 197 -20.04 10.04 19.86
N LYS A 198 -20.64 9.00 20.44
CA LYS A 198 -20.19 8.43 21.71
C LYS A 198 -18.90 7.61 21.57
N ARG A 199 -18.06 7.64 22.61
CA ARG A 199 -16.94 6.70 22.73
C ARG A 199 -17.48 5.29 22.96
N VAL A 200 -17.02 4.34 22.16
CA VAL A 200 -17.38 2.91 22.22
C VAL A 200 -16.26 2.10 22.88
N LEU A 201 -15.00 2.46 22.64
CA LEU A 201 -13.83 1.77 23.18
C LEU A 201 -12.70 2.76 23.48
N GLY A 202 -11.82 2.41 24.42
CA GLY A 202 -10.67 3.22 24.81
C GLY A 202 -10.95 4.19 25.96
N ARG A 203 -9.89 4.83 26.46
CA ARG A 203 -9.95 5.72 27.64
C ARG A 203 -9.73 7.20 27.32
N ARG A 204 -9.26 7.51 26.11
CA ARG A 204 -8.84 8.85 25.71
C ARG A 204 -10.03 9.65 25.15
N GLU A 205 -10.23 10.85 25.65
CA GLU A 205 -11.27 11.79 25.20
C GLU A 205 -10.89 12.43 23.86
N VAL A 206 -11.89 12.82 23.04
CA VAL A 206 -11.65 13.45 21.72
C VAL A 206 -10.76 14.70 21.85
N SER A 207 -10.90 15.46 22.93
CA SER A 207 -10.11 16.65 23.20
C SER A 207 -8.61 16.38 23.35
N GLU A 208 -8.23 15.18 23.76
CA GLU A 208 -6.83 14.78 23.97
C GLU A 208 -6.09 14.44 22.66
N PHE A 209 -6.80 14.19 21.56
CA PHE A 209 -6.20 13.90 20.25
C PHE A 209 -5.69 15.15 19.54
N GLY A 210 -6.18 16.33 19.93
CA GLY A 210 -5.98 17.55 19.16
C GLY A 210 -6.78 17.52 17.84
N TYR A 211 -6.53 18.51 16.98
CA TYR A 211 -7.18 18.59 15.67
C TYR A 211 -6.36 19.43 14.69
N CYS A 212 -6.63 19.25 13.40
CA CYS A 212 -5.98 19.93 12.28
C CYS A 212 -6.95 20.91 11.61
N PRO A 213 -6.89 22.23 11.93
CA PRO A 213 -7.82 23.21 11.37
C PRO A 213 -7.63 23.39 9.86
N LEU A 214 -8.69 23.83 9.20
CA LEU A 214 -8.74 24.15 7.78
C LEU A 214 -8.41 25.62 7.53
N PHE A 215 -7.55 25.89 6.56
CA PHE A 215 -7.12 27.24 6.20
C PHE A 215 -7.63 27.62 4.80
N ALA A 216 -8.19 28.83 4.69
CA ALA A 216 -8.69 29.36 3.41
C ALA A 216 -7.57 29.83 2.47
N THR A 217 -6.36 30.05 2.97
CA THR A 217 -5.31 30.77 2.22
C THR A 217 -4.66 29.92 1.15
N ALA A 218 -4.34 30.55 0.02
CA ALA A 218 -3.73 29.87 -1.11
C ALA A 218 -2.21 29.66 -0.93
N ASP A 219 -1.57 30.32 0.03
CA ASP A 219 -0.11 30.41 0.25
C ASP A 219 0.47 29.29 1.14
N ARG A 220 -0.26 28.19 1.32
CA ARG A 220 0.15 27.11 2.24
C ARG A 220 1.05 26.05 1.62
N HIS A 221 1.35 26.15 0.33
CA HIS A 221 2.24 25.24 -0.38
C HIS A 221 2.90 25.94 -1.58
N LEU A 222 4.13 25.53 -1.90
CA LEU A 222 4.83 25.84 -3.15
C LEU A 222 4.98 24.59 -4.00
N LEU A 223 5.02 24.77 -5.33
CA LEU A 223 5.44 23.70 -6.21
C LEU A 223 6.88 23.27 -5.86
N GLY A 224 7.15 21.96 -5.88
CA GLY A 224 8.43 21.38 -5.48
C GLY A 224 8.62 21.19 -3.97
N GLU A 225 7.73 21.75 -3.13
CA GLU A 225 7.76 21.61 -1.67
C GLU A 225 7.40 20.18 -1.23
N PHE A 226 7.92 19.76 -0.08
CA PHE A 226 7.53 18.50 0.55
C PHE A 226 6.09 18.57 1.10
N VAL A 227 5.38 17.45 1.00
CA VAL A 227 4.03 17.26 1.52
C VAL A 227 3.94 15.95 2.29
N ASN A 228 3.61 16.03 3.57
CA ASN A 228 3.64 14.89 4.49
C ASN A 228 2.24 14.27 4.58
N ILE A 229 2.11 12.95 4.42
CA ILE A 229 0.81 12.26 4.53
C ILE A 229 0.82 11.31 5.73
N VAL A 230 -0.25 11.34 6.51
CA VAL A 230 -0.49 10.39 7.60
C VAL A 230 -1.74 9.60 7.28
N GLN A 231 -1.64 8.28 7.29
CA GLN A 231 -2.61 7.40 6.64
C GLN A 231 -2.68 6.02 7.27
N HIS A 232 -3.74 5.27 6.94
CA HIS A 232 -3.89 3.85 7.24
C HIS A 232 -3.82 3.01 5.94
N PRO A 233 -2.62 2.78 5.40
CA PRO A 233 -2.46 2.04 4.15
C PRO A 233 -2.86 0.59 4.35
N GLU A 234 -3.62 0.04 3.42
CA GLU A 234 -4.30 -1.27 3.48
C GLU A 234 -5.24 -1.41 4.70
N GLY A 235 -5.60 -0.28 5.32
CA GLY A 235 -6.27 -0.26 6.61
C GLY A 235 -5.37 -0.68 7.76
N ASP A 236 -4.05 -0.82 7.59
CA ASP A 236 -3.14 -1.26 8.65
C ASP A 236 -2.88 -0.14 9.70
N TYR A 237 -2.01 -0.42 10.66
CA TYR A 237 -1.54 0.54 11.65
C TYR A 237 -1.10 1.85 10.96
N LYS A 238 -1.38 2.97 11.62
CA LYS A 238 -1.08 4.30 11.12
C LYS A 238 0.38 4.42 10.69
N GLN A 239 0.59 4.96 9.49
CA GLN A 239 1.90 5.20 8.89
C GLN A 239 2.00 6.64 8.40
N VAL A 240 3.24 7.09 8.20
CA VAL A 240 3.56 8.45 7.74
C VAL A 240 4.52 8.38 6.56
N VAL A 241 4.26 9.17 5.51
CA VAL A 241 5.18 9.37 4.40
C VAL A 241 5.73 10.80 4.47
N ILE A 242 7.02 10.87 4.76
CA ILE A 242 7.81 12.11 4.94
C ILE A 242 9.07 12.09 4.06
N ARG A 243 9.19 11.10 3.18
CA ARG A 243 10.30 10.90 2.23
C ARG A 243 9.71 10.66 0.85
N GLU A 244 10.39 11.13 -0.19
CA GLU A 244 9.92 11.05 -1.58
C GLU A 244 8.50 11.61 -1.82
N ASN A 245 8.23 12.77 -1.22
CA ASN A 245 6.88 13.27 -1.04
C ASN A 245 6.67 14.72 -1.52
N ARG A 246 6.91 15.02 -2.81
CA ARG A 246 6.91 16.41 -3.33
C ARG A 246 5.62 16.81 -4.05
N LEU A 247 5.20 18.07 -3.87
CA LEU A 247 4.13 18.69 -4.65
C LEU A 247 4.59 18.97 -6.09
N VAL A 248 3.86 18.47 -7.08
CA VAL A 248 4.26 18.54 -8.50
C VAL A 248 3.31 19.40 -9.33
N THR A 249 2.05 19.54 -8.93
CA THR A 249 1.05 20.31 -9.68
C THR A 249 0.05 20.96 -8.73
N ARG A 250 -0.40 22.16 -9.10
CA ARG A 250 -1.49 22.89 -8.45
C ARG A 250 -2.54 23.31 -9.47
N LEU A 251 -3.76 22.83 -9.29
CA LEU A 251 -4.97 23.24 -10.03
C LEU A 251 -5.96 23.89 -9.06
N ASP A 252 -7.07 24.44 -9.54
CA ASP A 252 -8.00 25.24 -8.71
C ASP A 252 -8.60 24.47 -7.52
N THR A 253 -8.98 23.22 -7.76
CA THR A 253 -9.60 22.33 -6.77
C THR A 253 -8.67 21.23 -6.26
N VAL A 254 -7.58 20.91 -6.95
CA VAL A 254 -6.72 19.76 -6.61
C VAL A 254 -5.23 20.06 -6.61
N LEU A 255 -4.49 19.26 -5.84
CA LEU A 255 -3.04 19.19 -5.84
C LEU A 255 -2.61 17.82 -6.36
N HIS A 256 -1.55 17.78 -7.18
CA HIS A 256 -0.86 16.53 -7.47
C HIS A 256 0.50 16.47 -6.80
N TYR A 257 0.79 15.38 -6.13
CA TYR A 257 2.00 15.18 -5.36
C TYR A 257 2.51 13.74 -5.48
N MET A 258 3.81 13.56 -5.31
CA MET A 258 4.43 12.25 -5.13
C MET A 258 4.30 11.87 -3.66
N ALA A 259 3.99 10.61 -3.37
CA ALA A 259 4.03 9.97 -2.05
C ALA A 259 3.61 8.50 -2.20
N ASP A 260 4.07 7.63 -1.30
CA ASP A 260 3.55 6.26 -1.24
C ASP A 260 2.12 6.26 -0.69
N THR A 261 1.17 5.68 -1.42
CA THR A 261 -0.22 5.49 -0.98
C THR A 261 -0.69 4.10 -1.36
N LEU A 262 -1.58 3.52 -0.56
CA LEU A 262 -2.17 2.20 -0.78
C LEU A 262 -3.69 2.27 -0.52
N PRO A 263 -4.50 1.29 -0.94
CA PRO A 263 -5.93 1.26 -0.60
C PRO A 263 -6.13 1.49 0.91
N GLY A 264 -7.10 2.31 1.33
CA GLY A 264 -7.22 2.74 2.74
C GLY A 264 -6.58 4.09 3.06
N SER A 265 -5.69 4.60 2.20
CA SER A 265 -5.20 5.98 2.24
C SER A 265 -6.26 7.02 1.86
N SER A 266 -7.37 6.64 1.22
CA SER A 266 -8.49 7.55 0.92
C SER A 266 -8.94 8.28 2.19
N GLY A 267 -9.10 9.60 2.09
CA GLY A 267 -9.47 10.49 3.17
C GLY A 267 -8.30 10.91 4.06
N SER A 268 -7.07 10.48 3.75
CA SER A 268 -5.91 10.85 4.54
C SER A 268 -5.57 12.34 4.41
N PRO A 269 -5.17 13.00 5.50
CA PRO A 269 -4.68 14.36 5.44
C PRO A 269 -3.31 14.46 4.78
N VAL A 270 -3.16 15.46 3.90
CA VAL A 270 -1.89 15.87 3.32
C VAL A 270 -1.48 17.20 3.96
N PHE A 271 -0.30 17.21 4.56
CA PHE A 271 0.27 18.35 5.29
C PHE A 271 1.43 18.98 4.53
N ASN A 272 1.72 20.25 4.80
CA ASN A 272 3.03 20.83 4.48
C ASN A 272 4.03 20.59 5.63
N ASP A 273 5.26 21.11 5.52
CA ASP A 273 6.29 20.96 6.56
C ASP A 273 5.99 21.69 7.87
N GLN A 274 4.99 22.59 7.91
CA GLN A 274 4.51 23.18 9.17
C GLN A 274 3.31 22.41 9.75
N TRP A 275 3.04 21.21 9.25
CA TRP A 275 1.91 20.37 9.67
C TRP A 275 0.54 21.05 9.51
N ALA A 276 0.44 21.98 8.55
CA ALA A 276 -0.83 22.57 8.15
C ALA A 276 -1.46 21.72 7.04
N LEU A 277 -2.76 21.45 7.15
CA LEU A 277 -3.49 20.64 6.18
C LEU A 277 -3.63 21.41 4.85
N VAL A 278 -3.09 20.84 3.77
CA VAL A 278 -3.08 21.46 2.43
C VAL A 278 -3.96 20.72 1.43
N ALA A 279 -4.14 19.40 1.58
CA ALA A 279 -5.09 18.63 0.79
C ALA A 279 -5.70 17.45 1.57
N LEU A 280 -6.82 16.95 1.06
CA LEU A 280 -7.45 15.69 1.44
C LEU A 280 -7.18 14.67 0.33
N HIS A 281 -6.49 13.57 0.65
CA HIS A 281 -6.18 12.54 -0.34
C HIS A 281 -7.47 11.83 -0.78
N HIS A 282 -7.75 11.85 -2.08
CA HIS A 282 -8.94 11.15 -2.59
C HIS A 282 -8.66 10.18 -3.72
N TRP A 283 -7.57 10.37 -4.49
CA TRP A 283 -7.13 9.41 -5.51
C TRP A 283 -5.60 9.27 -5.58
N GLY A 284 -5.10 8.05 -5.83
CA GLY A 284 -3.84 7.86 -6.59
C GLY A 284 -4.15 7.98 -8.09
N THR A 285 -3.19 8.40 -8.92
CA THR A 285 -3.23 8.58 -10.40
C THR A 285 -4.44 7.94 -11.07
N PRO A 286 -5.20 8.63 -11.96
CA PRO A 286 -6.48 8.12 -12.48
C PRO A 286 -6.40 6.66 -12.82
N PHE A 287 -7.24 5.92 -12.13
CA PHE A 287 -7.66 4.59 -12.53
C PHE A 287 -7.98 4.65 -14.04
N ARG A 288 -7.10 4.06 -14.87
CA ARG A 288 -7.33 3.70 -16.29
C ARG A 288 -6.89 4.62 -17.43
N GLU A 289 -6.10 5.68 -17.23
CA GLU A 289 -5.31 6.23 -18.35
C GLU A 289 -3.83 6.34 -18.01
N VAL A 290 -3.05 5.47 -18.65
CA VAL A 290 -1.58 5.56 -18.66
C VAL A 290 -1.13 6.53 -19.76
N THR A 291 -2.05 7.05 -20.58
CA THR A 291 -1.74 7.85 -21.76
C THR A 291 -2.83 8.92 -21.94
N LEU A 292 -2.43 10.19 -22.08
CA LEU A 292 -3.32 11.25 -22.52
C LEU A 292 -3.80 10.96 -23.97
N PRO A 293 -4.95 11.53 -24.41
CA PRO A 293 -5.34 11.56 -25.83
C PRO A 293 -4.25 12.04 -26.81
N THR A 294 -3.20 12.71 -26.30
CA THR A 294 -2.01 13.16 -27.02
C THR A 294 -0.89 12.13 -27.12
N GLY A 295 -1.07 10.90 -26.62
CA GLY A 295 -0.04 9.84 -26.61
C GLY A 295 0.99 9.94 -25.47
N ALA A 296 0.93 10.98 -24.63
CA ALA A 296 1.89 11.18 -23.54
C ALA A 296 1.53 10.36 -22.29
N ARG A 297 2.50 9.60 -21.76
CA ARG A 297 2.27 8.75 -20.58
C ARG A 297 2.07 9.56 -19.28
N ILE A 298 1.07 9.21 -18.48
CA ILE A 298 0.90 9.71 -17.10
C ILE A 298 1.73 8.81 -16.18
N ARG A 299 2.63 9.39 -15.39
CA ARG A 299 3.48 8.62 -14.47
C ARG A 299 2.65 8.06 -13.29
N LYS A 300 2.93 6.81 -12.89
CA LYS A 300 2.25 6.05 -11.82
C LYS A 300 2.59 6.53 -10.39
N ASP A 301 3.45 7.53 -10.25
CA ASP A 301 3.97 8.07 -8.99
C ASP A 301 3.18 9.30 -8.49
N LEU A 302 2.00 9.55 -9.05
CA LEU A 302 1.27 10.82 -8.86
C LEU A 302 -0.03 10.62 -8.10
N ASN A 303 -0.15 11.19 -6.91
CA ASN A 303 -1.39 11.24 -6.14
C ASN A 303 -2.16 12.52 -6.44
N GLU A 304 -3.48 12.49 -6.25
CA GLU A 304 -4.38 13.63 -6.29
C GLU A 304 -5.03 13.84 -4.92
N GLY A 305 -4.99 15.08 -4.45
CA GLY A 305 -5.68 15.50 -3.24
C GLY A 305 -6.53 16.73 -3.49
N ILE A 306 -7.74 16.75 -2.95
CA ILE A 306 -8.62 17.91 -2.98
C ILE A 306 -8.01 18.99 -2.10
N ARG A 307 -7.87 20.20 -2.64
CA ARG A 307 -7.31 21.34 -1.94
C ARG A 307 -8.18 21.72 -0.75
N ILE A 308 -7.58 21.84 0.44
CA ILE A 308 -8.30 22.36 1.61
C ILE A 308 -8.82 23.77 1.36
N SER A 309 -8.09 24.61 0.64
CA SER A 309 -8.58 25.94 0.28
C SER A 309 -9.86 25.90 -0.58
N ALA A 310 -10.05 24.85 -1.38
CA ALA A 310 -11.28 24.67 -2.18
C ALA A 310 -12.43 24.20 -1.30
N ILE A 311 -12.19 23.20 -0.44
CA ILE A 311 -13.14 22.75 0.58
C ILE A 311 -13.60 23.92 1.44
N VAL A 312 -12.69 24.76 1.96
CA VAL A 312 -13.03 25.90 2.80
C VAL A 312 -13.91 26.93 2.08
N ARG A 313 -13.65 27.23 0.80
CA ARG A 313 -14.51 28.14 0.02
C ARG A 313 -15.92 27.57 -0.11
N THR A 314 -16.04 26.31 -0.51
CA THR A 314 -17.34 25.62 -0.62
C THR A 314 -18.06 25.55 0.72
N LEU A 315 -17.34 25.33 1.82
CA LEU A 315 -17.91 25.37 3.18
C LEU A 315 -18.45 26.75 3.52
N GLN A 316 -17.72 27.82 3.19
CA GLN A 316 -18.17 29.19 3.43
C GLN A 316 -19.47 29.51 2.68
N ASP A 317 -19.60 29.03 1.45
CA ASP A 317 -20.82 29.19 0.64
C ASP A 317 -21.97 28.35 1.20
N MET A 318 -21.74 27.06 1.48
CA MET A 318 -22.75 26.15 2.06
C MET A 318 -23.20 26.55 3.47
N MET A 319 -22.42 27.36 4.20
CA MET A 319 -22.73 27.79 5.57
C MET A 319 -23.73 28.95 5.65
N GLN A 320 -23.97 29.67 4.55
CA GLN A 320 -24.87 30.84 4.54
C GLN A 320 -26.32 30.47 4.87
N ASP A 321 -26.74 29.25 4.51
CA ASP A 321 -28.12 28.76 4.65
C ASP A 321 -28.33 27.83 5.85
N ARG A 322 -27.30 27.62 6.68
CA ARG A 322 -27.31 26.65 7.79
C ARG A 322 -27.71 27.25 9.13
N SER A 323 -28.10 26.41 10.08
CA SER A 323 -28.51 26.83 11.42
C SER A 323 -27.35 27.48 12.21
N PRO A 324 -27.63 28.37 13.18
CA PRO A 324 -26.60 28.95 14.04
C PRO A 324 -25.78 27.91 14.82
N GLU A 325 -26.40 26.77 15.16
CA GLU A 325 -25.75 25.67 15.87
C GLU A 325 -24.72 24.95 14.99
N GLU A 326 -25.06 24.61 13.74
CA GLU A 326 -24.12 24.03 12.79
C GLU A 326 -22.93 24.97 12.52
N ARG A 327 -23.19 26.28 12.39
CA ARG A 327 -22.13 27.29 12.22
C ARG A 327 -21.19 27.32 13.43
N ARG A 328 -21.73 27.24 14.66
CA ARG A 328 -20.95 27.19 15.90
C ARG A 328 -20.06 25.94 15.96
N LEU A 329 -20.53 24.80 15.45
CA LEU A 329 -19.75 23.55 15.40
C LEU A 329 -18.61 23.60 14.37
N LEU A 330 -18.82 24.26 13.22
CA LEU A 330 -17.79 24.37 12.18
C LEU A 330 -16.76 25.46 12.46
N GLN A 331 -17.13 26.53 13.16
CA GLN A 331 -16.25 27.69 13.40
C GLN A 331 -14.87 27.32 13.97
N PRO A 332 -14.71 26.40 14.94
CA PRO A 332 -13.39 26.00 15.44
C PRO A 332 -12.50 25.30 14.40
N ALA A 333 -13.11 24.72 13.36
CA ALA A 333 -12.40 24.08 12.26
C ALA A 333 -11.89 25.08 11.22
N LEU A 334 -12.48 26.27 11.11
CA LEU A 334 -12.09 27.29 10.14
C LEU A 334 -11.15 28.31 10.77
N ARG A 335 -9.97 28.54 10.19
CA ARG A 335 -9.04 29.59 10.65
C ARG A 335 -8.79 30.68 9.62
N SER A 336 -8.74 31.92 10.12
CA SER A 336 -8.21 33.08 9.42
C SER A 336 -6.68 33.01 9.28
N PRO A 337 -6.06 33.78 8.35
CA PRO A 337 -4.62 33.76 8.10
C PRO A 337 -3.85 34.17 9.36
N GLY A 338 -3.23 33.21 10.02
CA GLY A 338 -2.33 33.42 11.14
C GLY A 338 -1.41 32.21 11.31
N ARG A 339 -0.22 32.43 11.86
CA ARG A 339 0.74 31.36 12.18
C ARG A 339 0.08 30.39 13.17
N GLY A 340 0.12 29.10 12.85
CA GLY A 340 -0.40 28.08 13.77
C GLY A 340 -0.19 26.67 13.24
N GLY A 341 0.76 25.96 13.85
CA GLY A 341 0.86 24.51 13.79
C GLY A 341 -0.21 23.82 14.65
N VAL A 342 -0.11 22.51 14.72
CA VAL A 342 -1.07 21.64 15.44
C VAL A 342 -1.17 22.04 16.91
N ARG A 343 -2.39 22.29 17.40
CA ARG A 343 -2.60 22.57 18.83
C ARG A 343 -2.73 21.28 19.62
N ARG A 344 -1.88 21.13 20.62
CA ARG A 344 -2.13 20.24 21.76
C ARG A 344 -3.11 20.96 22.68
N ALA A 345 -4.13 20.26 23.18
CA ALA A 345 -4.97 20.81 24.24
C ALA A 345 -4.07 21.15 25.43
N ALA A 346 -4.03 22.43 25.82
CA ALA A 346 -3.48 22.80 27.10
C ALA A 346 -4.35 22.14 28.17
N ALA A 347 -3.74 21.43 29.13
CA ALA A 347 -4.44 20.95 30.30
C ALA A 347 -5.05 22.16 31.03
N THR A 348 -6.34 22.38 30.87
CA THR A 348 -7.09 23.37 31.63
C THR A 348 -7.34 22.80 33.02
N GLY A 349 -6.40 23.01 33.93
CA GLY A 349 -6.73 23.09 35.34
C GLY A 349 -7.62 24.32 35.58
N PRO A 350 -8.62 24.26 36.48
CA PRO A 350 -9.46 25.41 36.75
C PRO A 350 -8.62 26.46 37.47
N SER A 351 -8.36 27.60 36.81
CA SER A 351 -7.83 28.80 37.46
C SER A 351 -8.95 29.82 37.51
N GLU A 352 -9.58 29.88 38.68
CA GLU A 352 -10.38 31.02 39.11
C GLU A 352 -9.51 32.28 39.03
N ARG A 353 -10.00 33.27 38.28
CA ARG A 353 -9.42 34.60 38.25
C ARG A 353 -9.96 35.39 39.44
N THR A 354 -9.18 35.47 40.51
CA THR A 354 -9.20 36.64 41.41
C THR A 354 -7.88 37.38 41.22
N GLY A 355 -7.99 38.60 40.69
CA GLY A 355 -6.82 39.44 40.38
C GLY A 355 -6.23 40.09 41.61
N VAL A 356 -4.89 40.12 41.70
CA VAL A 356 -4.09 41.16 42.37
C VAL A 356 -2.76 41.30 41.61
N ALA A 357 -2.27 42.55 41.54
CA ALA A 357 -1.11 43.05 40.80
C ALA A 357 0.27 42.54 41.31
N PRO A 358 1.40 42.83 40.62
CA PRO A 358 2.64 42.05 40.71
C PRO A 358 3.59 42.51 41.82
N GLY A 359 4.13 41.54 42.57
CA GLY A 359 5.24 41.73 43.50
C GLY A 359 6.27 40.62 43.33
N ALA A 360 7.51 41.01 43.09
CA ALA A 360 8.65 40.12 42.84
C ALA A 360 9.01 39.24 44.05
N ALA A 361 9.18 37.92 43.85
CA ALA A 361 10.00 37.06 44.72
C ALA A 361 10.39 35.75 44.01
N LYS A 362 11.66 35.38 44.18
CA LYS A 362 12.36 34.22 43.60
C LYS A 362 11.86 32.89 44.18
N SER A 363 11.75 31.84 43.37
CA SER A 363 11.65 30.45 43.84
C SER A 363 13.03 29.75 43.82
N PRO A 364 13.36 28.90 44.83
CA PRO A 364 14.64 28.19 44.90
C PRO A 364 14.63 26.90 44.07
N GLY A 365 15.77 26.58 43.45
CA GLY A 365 16.02 25.30 42.76
C GLY A 365 16.38 24.15 43.70
N PRO A 366 16.62 22.94 43.17
CA PRO A 366 16.89 21.74 43.96
C PRO A 366 18.23 21.84 44.70
N ALA A 367 18.24 21.51 45.99
CA ALA A 367 19.43 21.59 46.83
C ALA A 367 20.26 20.30 46.75
N THR A 368 21.48 20.41 46.25
CA THR A 368 22.54 19.39 46.33
C THR A 368 23.29 19.56 47.65
N ARG A 369 23.45 18.50 48.46
CA ARG A 369 24.27 18.56 49.68
C ARG A 369 25.48 17.62 49.54
N LEU A 370 26.68 18.19 49.65
CA LEU A 370 27.95 17.48 49.74
C LEU A 370 28.29 17.29 51.22
N GLN A 371 28.60 16.06 51.64
CA GLN A 371 29.04 15.77 53.00
C GLN A 371 30.56 15.91 53.12
N PRO A 372 31.11 16.21 54.33
CA PRO A 372 32.54 16.48 54.52
C PRO A 372 33.50 15.32 54.21
N ASP A 373 32.98 14.12 53.96
CA ASP A 373 33.70 12.92 53.54
C ASP A 373 33.71 12.70 52.01
N GLY A 374 33.11 13.63 51.25
CA GLY A 374 33.10 13.61 49.77
C GLY A 374 31.87 12.97 49.13
N ALA A 375 30.85 12.57 49.91
CA ALA A 375 29.61 12.02 49.34
C ALA A 375 28.60 13.12 48.91
N VAL A 376 28.05 13.01 47.70
CA VAL A 376 26.95 13.86 47.19
C VAL A 376 25.62 13.14 47.35
N THR A 377 24.62 13.76 47.97
CA THR A 377 23.25 13.19 48.10
C THR A 377 22.23 14.01 47.30
N TRP A 378 21.51 13.35 46.40
CA TRP A 378 20.35 13.89 45.67
C TRP A 378 19.05 13.33 46.26
N THR A 379 18.06 14.19 46.50
CA THR A 379 16.70 13.74 46.87
C THR A 379 15.83 13.71 45.61
N ILE A 380 15.55 12.51 45.11
CA ILE A 380 14.68 12.29 43.94
C ILE A 380 13.37 11.68 44.46
N PRO A 381 12.19 12.32 44.27
CA PRO A 381 10.92 11.67 44.60
C PRO A 381 10.60 10.64 43.52
N LEU A 382 10.85 9.37 43.82
CA LEU A 382 10.45 8.20 43.02
C LEU A 382 9.30 7.48 43.72
N GLU A 383 8.28 7.10 42.97
CA GLU A 383 7.25 6.15 43.40
C GLU A 383 7.35 4.89 42.53
N LEU A 384 7.65 3.75 43.16
CA LEU A 384 7.78 2.43 42.54
C LEU A 384 6.77 1.49 43.21
N SER A 385 5.89 0.87 42.42
CA SER A 385 4.97 -0.17 42.91
C SER A 385 5.30 -1.52 42.27
N MET A 386 5.68 -2.48 43.12
CA MET A 386 5.85 -3.90 42.77
C MET A 386 4.86 -4.75 43.55
N ARG A 387 4.27 -5.76 42.92
CA ARG A 387 3.49 -6.82 43.59
C ARG A 387 4.05 -8.19 43.23
N LEU A 388 4.57 -8.89 44.23
CA LEU A 388 4.90 -10.32 44.22
C LEU A 388 3.90 -11.04 45.14
N GLY A 389 3.45 -12.22 44.70
CA GLY A 389 2.17 -12.81 45.09
C GLY A 389 2.04 -13.31 46.54
N ALA A 390 0.78 -13.44 46.96
CA ALA A 390 0.33 -14.38 47.97
C ALA A 390 -1.12 -14.79 47.66
N SER A 391 -1.37 -16.09 47.67
CA SER A 391 -2.65 -16.75 47.33
C SER A 391 -3.79 -16.45 48.33
N PRO A 392 -5.05 -16.44 47.87
CA PRO A 392 -6.22 -16.73 48.70
C PRO A 392 -6.87 -18.10 48.37
N PRO A 393 -7.82 -18.59 49.19
CA PRO A 393 -7.90 -19.99 49.61
C PRO A 393 -8.81 -20.91 48.78
N VAL A 394 -8.72 -22.20 49.13
CA VAL A 394 -9.35 -23.40 48.55
C VAL A 394 -10.85 -23.53 48.86
N GLY A 395 -11.60 -24.03 47.86
CA GLY A 395 -12.90 -24.75 47.96
C GLY A 395 -14.14 -23.87 47.67
N ILE A 396 -15.12 -24.24 46.84
CA ILE A 396 -15.73 -25.55 46.57
C ILE A 396 -16.29 -25.59 45.13
N ALA A 397 -16.35 -26.80 44.57
CA ALA A 397 -16.68 -27.17 43.19
C ALA A 397 -18.12 -26.87 42.72
N SER A 398 -18.27 -26.58 41.41
CA SER A 398 -19.44 -26.95 40.62
C SER A 398 -19.15 -27.02 39.10
N ARG A 399 -19.10 -28.27 38.61
CA ARG A 399 -19.48 -28.87 37.31
C ARG A 399 -19.49 -28.00 36.01
N PRO A 400 -18.93 -28.50 34.88
CA PRO A 400 -19.03 -27.83 33.58
C PRO A 400 -20.40 -28.04 32.92
N PRO A 401 -21.00 -27.03 32.24
CA PRO A 401 -22.11 -27.26 31.32
C PRO A 401 -21.60 -27.65 29.92
N ALA A 402 -22.38 -28.54 29.29
CA ALA A 402 -22.14 -29.21 28.02
C ALA A 402 -22.06 -28.27 26.78
N PRO A 403 -21.47 -28.72 25.65
CA PRO A 403 -21.43 -27.96 24.42
C PRO A 403 -22.82 -27.81 23.79
N GLY A 404 -23.22 -26.57 23.51
CA GLY A 404 -24.46 -26.22 22.82
C GLY A 404 -24.45 -26.63 21.32
N PRO A 405 -25.64 -26.73 20.69
CA PRO A 405 -25.81 -27.40 19.41
C PRO A 405 -25.29 -26.57 18.23
N LYS A 406 -24.69 -27.25 17.25
CA LYS A 406 -24.32 -26.67 15.94
C LYS A 406 -25.58 -26.23 15.18
N PRO A 407 -25.67 -24.99 14.67
CA PRO A 407 -26.75 -24.64 13.76
C PRO A 407 -26.49 -25.22 12.36
N ARG A 408 -27.51 -25.89 11.81
CA ARG A 408 -27.62 -26.32 10.41
C ARG A 408 -27.87 -25.11 9.50
N PRO A 409 -27.50 -25.18 8.21
CA PRO A 409 -27.63 -24.06 7.29
C PRO A 409 -29.09 -23.89 6.84
N THR A 410 -29.64 -22.70 7.00
CA THR A 410 -30.87 -22.27 6.33
C THR A 410 -30.51 -21.46 5.09
N SER A 411 -30.76 -22.05 3.92
CA SER A 411 -30.82 -21.38 2.64
C SER A 411 -32.01 -20.41 2.61
N ARG A 412 -31.78 -19.14 2.26
CA ARG A 412 -32.73 -18.27 1.56
C ARG A 412 -32.01 -17.03 1.02
N ASP A 413 -31.91 -17.02 -0.31
CA ASP A 413 -32.07 -15.92 -1.25
C ASP A 413 -31.32 -14.61 -0.99
N ALA A 414 -30.30 -14.44 -1.82
CA ALA A 414 -29.52 -13.24 -2.02
C ALA A 414 -30.28 -12.26 -2.92
N ASP A 415 -30.37 -11.00 -2.48
CA ASP A 415 -30.35 -9.83 -3.35
C ASP A 415 -29.83 -8.63 -2.54
N GLY A 416 -28.58 -8.26 -2.81
CA GLY A 416 -27.83 -7.22 -2.13
C GLY A 416 -26.44 -7.13 -2.74
N ALA A 417 -26.28 -6.31 -3.78
CA ALA A 417 -25.05 -6.18 -4.55
C ALA A 417 -24.01 -5.35 -3.78
N GLY A 418 -23.33 -5.99 -2.82
CA GLY A 418 -22.06 -5.55 -2.24
C GLY A 418 -20.87 -6.16 -2.98
N GLU A 419 -19.71 -5.50 -2.89
CA GLU A 419 -18.42 -5.92 -3.47
C GLU A 419 -18.19 -7.44 -3.34
N ALA A 420 -17.94 -8.12 -4.47
CA ALA A 420 -17.72 -9.54 -4.48
C ALA A 420 -16.37 -9.88 -3.83
N LEU A 421 -16.40 -10.27 -2.55
CA LEU A 421 -15.36 -11.11 -1.93
C LEU A 421 -15.03 -12.27 -2.88
N VAL A 422 -13.76 -12.56 -3.14
CA VAL A 422 -13.35 -13.76 -3.89
C VAL A 422 -13.94 -14.98 -3.17
N ARG A 423 -14.94 -15.62 -3.77
CA ARG A 423 -15.59 -16.82 -3.24
C ARG A 423 -14.98 -18.04 -3.93
N ILE A 424 -14.21 -18.83 -3.19
CA ILE A 424 -13.73 -20.12 -3.68
C ILE A 424 -14.89 -21.09 -3.77
N ASP A 425 -15.15 -21.62 -4.96
CA ASP A 425 -15.97 -22.81 -5.12
C ASP A 425 -15.15 -24.01 -4.63
N THR A 426 -15.53 -24.55 -3.47
CA THR A 426 -14.83 -25.64 -2.78
C THR A 426 -15.00 -27.01 -3.45
N ASN A 427 -15.83 -27.12 -4.49
CA ASN A 427 -15.91 -28.32 -5.31
C ASN A 427 -14.77 -28.34 -6.34
N TYR A 428 -13.64 -28.98 -6.02
CA TYR A 428 -12.52 -29.10 -6.97
C TYR A 428 -12.73 -30.15 -8.07
N ALA A 429 -13.75 -31.01 -7.98
CA ALA A 429 -13.95 -32.11 -8.94
C ALA A 429 -14.49 -31.63 -10.30
N ASN A 430 -15.05 -30.43 -10.36
CA ASN A 430 -15.50 -29.79 -11.62
C ASN A 430 -14.38 -28.97 -12.32
N ARG A 431 -13.12 -29.10 -11.87
CA ARG A 431 -11.93 -28.52 -12.50
C ARG A 431 -11.30 -29.56 -13.40
N ARG A 432 -10.92 -29.14 -14.61
CA ARG A 432 -10.22 -30.02 -15.55
C ARG A 432 -8.70 -29.95 -15.42
N GLY A 433 -8.18 -28.88 -14.83
CA GLY A 433 -6.75 -28.62 -14.77
C GLY A 433 -6.22 -28.04 -16.07
N TYR A 434 -4.93 -28.23 -16.25
CA TYR A 434 -4.20 -28.07 -17.49
C TYR A 434 -4.67 -29.07 -18.56
N ASP A 435 -4.81 -28.60 -19.79
CA ASP A 435 -5.14 -29.37 -20.99
C ASP A 435 -3.87 -29.55 -21.85
N PRO A 436 -3.36 -30.78 -22.02
CA PRO A 436 -2.17 -31.04 -22.83
C PRO A 436 -2.44 -30.94 -24.34
N ASP A 437 -3.69 -31.02 -24.78
CA ASP A 437 -4.10 -30.93 -26.20
C ASP A 437 -4.60 -29.52 -26.56
N PHE A 438 -4.28 -28.53 -25.74
CA PHE A 438 -4.79 -27.17 -25.85
C PHE A 438 -4.36 -26.44 -27.13
N LEU A 439 -3.12 -26.69 -27.57
CA LEU A 439 -2.56 -26.16 -28.82
C LEU A 439 -2.94 -27.09 -29.97
N LYS A 440 -3.66 -26.55 -30.96
CA LYS A 440 -4.18 -27.33 -32.08
C LYS A 440 -3.06 -28.09 -32.79
N GLY A 441 -3.19 -29.41 -32.88
CA GLY A 441 -2.23 -30.28 -33.57
C GLY A 441 -1.00 -30.68 -32.75
N PHE A 442 -0.89 -30.24 -31.49
CA PHE A 442 0.25 -30.54 -30.62
C PHE A 442 -0.21 -31.04 -29.25
N HIS A 443 0.47 -32.07 -28.76
CA HIS A 443 0.30 -32.59 -27.40
C HIS A 443 1.49 -32.18 -26.54
N VAL A 444 1.24 -31.38 -25.50
CA VAL A 444 2.27 -30.87 -24.58
C VAL A 444 2.00 -31.41 -23.18
N GLU A 445 2.73 -32.47 -22.78
CA GLU A 445 2.57 -33.08 -21.45
C GLU A 445 2.99 -32.13 -20.31
N LEU A 446 2.46 -32.37 -19.10
CA LEU A 446 2.99 -31.76 -17.89
C LEU A 446 4.46 -32.18 -17.67
N PRO A 447 5.31 -31.32 -17.09
CA PRO A 447 6.68 -31.66 -16.74
C PRO A 447 6.73 -32.89 -15.83
N ARG A 448 7.56 -33.87 -16.17
CA ARG A 448 7.68 -35.11 -15.41
C ARG A 448 8.64 -34.94 -14.23
N LEU A 449 8.17 -35.31 -13.04
CA LEU A 449 8.99 -35.43 -11.83
C LEU A 449 9.86 -36.68 -11.88
N SER A 450 11.13 -36.56 -11.50
CA SER A 450 12.01 -37.71 -11.25
C SER A 450 11.52 -38.56 -10.08
N ALA A 451 12.01 -39.80 -9.96
CA ALA A 451 11.66 -40.68 -8.84
C ALA A 451 11.99 -40.07 -7.47
N ALA A 452 13.08 -39.30 -7.37
CA ALA A 452 13.47 -38.58 -6.15
C ALA A 452 12.50 -37.43 -5.85
N MET A 453 12.11 -36.64 -6.87
CA MET A 453 11.16 -35.55 -6.70
C MET A 453 9.77 -36.04 -6.32
N ARG A 454 9.32 -37.18 -6.86
CA ARG A 454 8.05 -37.81 -6.47
C ARG A 454 7.97 -38.15 -4.98
N LYS A 455 9.10 -38.44 -4.33
CA LYS A 455 9.16 -38.64 -2.86
C LYS A 455 9.01 -37.34 -2.08
N GLN A 456 9.31 -36.20 -2.70
CA GLN A 456 9.20 -34.86 -2.12
C GLN A 456 7.90 -34.15 -2.52
N ALA A 457 7.14 -34.70 -3.46
CA ALA A 457 5.91 -34.11 -3.95
C ALA A 457 4.78 -34.23 -2.92
N ALA A 458 3.98 -33.18 -2.77
CA ALA A 458 2.79 -33.25 -1.95
C ALA A 458 1.76 -34.17 -2.62
N ARG A 459 1.33 -35.19 -1.88
CA ARG A 459 0.30 -36.11 -2.34
C ARG A 459 -1.06 -35.60 -1.88
N LYS A 460 -2.08 -35.71 -2.75
CA LYS A 460 -3.46 -35.47 -2.36
C LYS A 460 -3.87 -36.42 -1.23
N LEU A 461 -4.52 -35.88 -0.20
CA LEU A 461 -5.07 -36.61 0.93
C LEU A 461 -6.12 -37.64 0.48
N ARG A 462 -6.85 -37.31 -0.60
CA ARG A 462 -7.80 -38.19 -1.27
C ARG A 462 -7.60 -38.05 -2.78
N ALA A 463 -7.19 -39.14 -3.43
CA ALA A 463 -7.10 -39.23 -4.88
C ALA A 463 -8.00 -40.38 -5.37
N ALA A 464 -8.77 -40.14 -6.42
CA ALA A 464 -9.59 -41.17 -7.04
C ALA A 464 -8.70 -42.23 -7.72
N LYS A 465 -9.23 -43.44 -7.89
CA LYS A 465 -8.51 -44.51 -8.60
C LYS A 465 -8.23 -44.08 -10.04
N GLY A 466 -6.96 -44.06 -10.44
CA GLY A 466 -6.52 -43.64 -11.78
C GLY A 466 -6.27 -42.13 -11.93
N GLU A 467 -6.51 -41.34 -10.88
CA GLU A 467 -6.15 -39.92 -10.85
C GLU A 467 -4.65 -39.75 -10.52
N ASP A 468 -3.98 -38.77 -11.15
CA ASP A 468 -2.63 -38.41 -10.73
C ASP A 468 -2.67 -37.92 -9.27
N PRO A 469 -1.95 -38.57 -8.34
CA PRO A 469 -2.04 -38.24 -6.92
C PRO A 469 -1.29 -36.95 -6.53
N PHE A 470 -0.54 -36.32 -7.44
CA PHE A 470 0.26 -35.13 -7.20
C PHE A 470 -0.27 -33.88 -7.92
N GLU A 471 -1.06 -34.07 -8.99
CA GLU A 471 -1.64 -32.95 -9.74
C GLU A 471 -2.82 -32.31 -8.99
N LEU A 472 -2.70 -31.01 -8.70
CA LEU A 472 -3.80 -30.17 -8.23
C LEU A 472 -4.42 -29.45 -9.42
N LYS A 473 -5.57 -29.96 -9.86
CA LYS A 473 -6.34 -29.39 -10.97
C LYS A 473 -7.11 -28.16 -10.51
N TYR A 474 -6.89 -27.03 -11.16
CA TYR A 474 -7.67 -25.81 -11.05
C TYR A 474 -8.38 -25.52 -12.38
N GLN A 475 -9.16 -24.44 -12.44
CA GLN A 475 -9.81 -24.02 -13.67
C GLN A 475 -8.78 -23.42 -14.63
N HIS A 476 -8.45 -24.15 -15.70
CA HIS A 476 -7.49 -23.82 -16.78
C HIS A 476 -5.99 -23.89 -16.45
N PHE A 477 -5.64 -24.32 -15.24
CA PHE A 477 -4.25 -24.56 -14.87
C PHE A 477 -4.13 -25.71 -13.87
N SER A 478 -2.93 -26.29 -13.79
CA SER A 478 -2.58 -27.32 -12.81
C SER A 478 -1.33 -26.92 -12.03
N VAL A 479 -1.26 -27.35 -10.77
CA VAL A 479 -0.12 -27.12 -9.87
C VAL A 479 0.40 -28.46 -9.35
N VAL A 480 1.72 -28.63 -9.28
CA VAL A 480 2.36 -29.77 -8.64
C VAL A 480 3.28 -29.28 -7.52
N MET A 481 2.96 -29.65 -6.28
CA MET A 481 3.60 -29.10 -5.08
C MET A 481 4.82 -29.91 -4.63
N ASN A 482 5.87 -29.22 -4.18
CA ASN A 482 6.94 -29.80 -3.37
C ASN A 482 6.57 -29.66 -1.88
N ALA A 483 6.27 -30.77 -1.21
CA ALA A 483 5.84 -30.79 0.18
C ALA A 483 6.92 -30.26 1.14
N LYS A 484 8.19 -30.57 0.88
CA LYS A 484 9.31 -30.13 1.74
C LYS A 484 9.54 -28.63 1.63
N ARG A 485 9.42 -28.08 0.41
CA ARG A 485 9.60 -26.65 0.14
C ARG A 485 8.35 -25.83 0.42
N ARG A 486 7.19 -26.48 0.59
CA ARG A 486 5.88 -25.83 0.82
C ARG A 486 5.47 -24.88 -0.32
N MET A 487 5.95 -25.17 -1.53
CA MET A 487 5.79 -24.34 -2.73
C MET A 487 5.67 -25.26 -3.96
N ALA A 488 5.16 -24.76 -5.08
CA ALA A 488 5.06 -25.53 -6.31
C ALA A 488 6.45 -25.91 -6.85
N PHE A 489 6.60 -27.13 -7.39
CA PHE A 489 7.67 -27.42 -8.35
C PHE A 489 7.46 -26.62 -9.63
N PHE A 490 6.22 -26.62 -10.11
CA PHE A 490 5.80 -25.87 -11.28
C PHE A 490 4.27 -25.68 -11.27
N THR A 491 3.85 -24.75 -12.11
CA THR A 491 2.48 -24.54 -12.55
C THR A 491 2.43 -24.65 -14.07
N ALA A 492 1.28 -25.07 -14.61
CA ALA A 492 1.02 -25.16 -16.04
C ALA A 492 -0.32 -24.51 -16.35
N CYS A 493 -0.32 -23.41 -17.08
CA CYS A 493 -1.51 -22.62 -17.39
C CYS A 493 -1.79 -22.60 -18.89
N ASN A 494 -3.04 -22.90 -19.26
CA ASN A 494 -3.52 -22.65 -20.61
C ASN A 494 -4.13 -21.26 -20.69
N ILE A 495 -3.82 -20.49 -21.73
CA ILE A 495 -4.38 -19.15 -21.95
C ILE A 495 -5.01 -19.13 -23.34
N ASP A 496 -6.32 -18.88 -23.40
CA ASP A 496 -7.06 -18.71 -24.66
C ASP A 496 -7.33 -17.23 -24.89
N GLY A 497 -6.52 -16.58 -25.74
CA GLY A 497 -6.68 -15.16 -26.05
C GLY A 497 -7.99 -14.85 -26.79
N SER A 498 -8.55 -15.81 -27.53
CA SER A 498 -9.79 -15.62 -28.30
C SER A 498 -11.04 -15.52 -27.43
N THR A 499 -11.01 -16.14 -26.25
CA THR A 499 -12.11 -16.12 -25.28
C THR A 499 -11.69 -15.51 -23.95
N TRP A 500 -10.60 -14.75 -23.94
CA TRP A 500 -10.10 -14.11 -22.73
C TRP A 500 -11.12 -13.09 -22.20
N VAL A 501 -11.44 -13.24 -20.92
CA VAL A 501 -12.38 -12.41 -20.20
C VAL A 501 -11.61 -11.57 -19.21
N ASN A 502 -11.82 -10.28 -19.35
CA ASN A 502 -11.30 -9.29 -18.47
C ASN A 502 -12.15 -9.45 -17.12
N ILE A 503 -11.63 -9.61 -15.84
CA ILE A 503 -12.33 -9.67 -14.46
C ILE A 503 -11.98 -8.67 -13.25
N ASN A 504 -12.81 -7.66 -12.88
CA ASN A 504 -12.58 -6.45 -11.99
C ASN A 504 -13.39 -6.51 -10.73
N ARG A 505 -12.77 -6.09 -9.64
CA ARG A 505 -13.27 -6.30 -8.29
C ARG A 505 -14.55 -5.53 -7.94
N ALA A 506 -14.93 -4.50 -8.70
CA ALA A 506 -16.20 -3.79 -8.50
C ALA A 506 -17.35 -4.20 -9.44
N SER A 507 -17.10 -4.95 -10.53
CA SER A 507 -18.11 -5.22 -11.56
C SER A 507 -18.02 -6.59 -12.24
N GLY A 508 -16.98 -7.38 -11.96
CA GLY A 508 -16.67 -8.59 -12.70
C GLY A 508 -15.83 -8.42 -13.98
N GLU A 509 -15.24 -7.23 -14.32
CA GLU A 509 -14.25 -7.07 -15.44
C GLU A 509 -12.92 -6.20 -15.32
N PRO A 510 -11.66 -6.73 -15.36
CA PRO A 510 -10.45 -6.63 -14.52
C PRO A 510 -9.65 -5.34 -14.52
N ARG A 511 -8.87 -5.25 -13.43
CA ARG A 511 -7.48 -4.91 -13.54
C ARG A 511 -6.70 -5.50 -12.38
N GLU A 512 -5.48 -5.90 -12.66
CA GLU A 512 -4.48 -6.27 -11.67
C GLU A 512 -3.90 -5.04 -11.01
N ALA A 513 -4.09 -4.97 -9.69
CA ALA A 513 -3.15 -4.51 -8.69
C ALA A 513 -3.93 -4.39 -7.38
N ALA A 514 -3.75 -5.36 -6.47
CA ALA A 514 -3.79 -5.21 -5.01
C ALA A 514 -3.83 -6.60 -4.36
N GLU A 515 -2.70 -7.31 -4.31
CA GLU A 515 -2.58 -8.63 -3.64
C GLU A 515 -2.86 -8.59 -2.13
N ALA A 516 -2.95 -7.40 -1.52
CA ALA A 516 -3.06 -7.23 -0.08
C ALA A 516 -4.49 -7.08 0.46
N ALA A 517 -5.48 -6.85 -0.40
CA ALA A 517 -6.90 -6.89 -0.04
C ALA A 517 -7.55 -8.26 -0.32
N GLU A 518 -6.76 -9.23 -0.77
CA GLU A 518 -7.26 -10.51 -1.27
C GLU A 518 -7.09 -11.59 -0.21
N VAL A 519 -8.19 -12.27 0.13
CA VAL A 519 -8.15 -13.43 1.00
C VAL A 519 -7.47 -14.55 0.22
N TRP A 520 -6.33 -15.04 0.72
CA TRP A 520 -5.66 -16.22 0.19
C TRP A 520 -6.14 -17.47 0.93
N PHE A 521 -6.21 -18.59 0.23
CA PHE A 521 -6.80 -19.83 0.72
C PHE A 521 -5.76 -20.95 0.73
N GLU A 522 -5.77 -21.76 1.80
CA GLU A 522 -5.06 -23.04 1.78
C GLU A 522 -5.85 -24.05 0.94
N ASP A 523 -5.15 -24.90 0.19
CA ASP A 523 -5.81 -25.97 -0.55
C ASP A 523 -6.04 -27.20 0.36
N PRO A 524 -7.30 -27.58 0.62
CA PRO A 524 -7.60 -28.68 1.55
C PRO A 524 -7.31 -30.07 0.98
N ARG A 525 -6.89 -30.18 -0.29
CA ARG A 525 -6.59 -31.47 -0.93
C ARG A 525 -5.21 -32.00 -0.52
N ILE A 526 -4.32 -31.17 0.00
CA ILE A 526 -2.99 -31.58 0.50
C ILE A 526 -2.84 -31.24 1.99
N SER A 527 -1.81 -31.78 2.63
CA SER A 527 -1.51 -31.44 4.03
C SER A 527 -1.24 -29.93 4.17
N PRO A 528 -1.74 -29.26 5.24
CA PRO A 528 -1.35 -27.88 5.56
C PRO A 528 0.17 -27.70 5.67
N ASP A 529 0.89 -28.72 6.13
CA ASP A 529 2.36 -28.72 6.23
C ASP A 529 3.10 -28.85 4.89
N ALA A 530 2.37 -29.10 3.80
CA ALA A 530 2.91 -29.25 2.45
C ALA A 530 2.72 -27.99 1.57
N GLN A 531 2.21 -26.90 2.15
CA GLN A 531 2.01 -25.61 1.49
C GLN A 531 2.39 -24.46 2.43
N SER A 532 2.62 -23.28 1.84
CA SER A 532 2.74 -22.04 2.60
C SER A 532 1.37 -21.59 3.09
N ASN A 533 1.33 -20.60 3.97
CA ASN A 533 0.10 -20.06 4.51
C ASN A 533 0.28 -18.58 4.85
N GLN A 534 -0.78 -17.98 5.39
CA GLN A 534 -0.81 -16.56 5.74
C GLN A 534 0.28 -16.19 6.76
N ASP A 535 0.61 -17.08 7.70
CA ASP A 535 1.64 -16.86 8.72
C ASP A 535 3.02 -16.58 8.12
N LEU A 536 3.30 -17.05 6.90
CA LEU A 536 4.55 -16.73 6.21
C LEU A 536 4.66 -15.23 5.89
N TYR A 537 3.54 -14.57 5.63
CA TYR A 537 3.48 -13.19 5.11
C TYR A 537 3.06 -12.16 6.15
N ASP A 538 2.53 -12.58 7.29
CA ASP A 538 2.07 -11.67 8.34
C ASP A 538 3.22 -11.12 9.19
N ARG A 539 3.06 -9.90 9.73
CA ARG A 539 3.96 -9.31 10.74
C ARG A 539 5.44 -9.31 10.36
N GLN A 540 5.75 -9.07 9.09
CA GLN A 540 7.13 -8.91 8.61
C GLN A 540 7.69 -7.53 9.04
N ARG A 541 8.94 -7.47 9.47
CA ARG A 541 9.60 -6.22 9.90
C ARG A 541 11.04 -6.13 9.40
N PRO A 542 11.34 -5.33 8.36
CA PRO A 542 10.40 -4.66 7.44
C PRO A 542 9.59 -5.66 6.60
N ARG A 543 8.58 -5.20 5.87
CA ARG A 543 7.88 -6.03 4.87
C ARG A 543 8.87 -6.38 3.75
N THR A 544 9.26 -7.66 3.68
CA THR A 544 10.28 -8.14 2.73
C THR A 544 9.63 -8.85 1.55
N PHE A 545 8.68 -9.74 1.81
CA PHE A 545 8.07 -10.60 0.81
C PHE A 545 6.60 -10.25 0.54
N ASP A 546 6.25 -10.16 -0.73
CA ASP A 546 4.89 -10.21 -1.24
C ASP A 546 4.47 -11.65 -1.57
N ARG A 547 3.16 -11.85 -1.74
CA ARG A 547 2.54 -13.14 -2.12
C ARG A 547 2.62 -13.33 -3.64
N GLY A 548 3.81 -13.58 -4.16
CA GLY A 548 4.05 -13.69 -5.59
C GLY A 548 3.32 -14.87 -6.23
N HIS A 549 2.40 -14.57 -7.14
CA HIS A 549 1.70 -15.56 -7.97
C HIS A 549 2.67 -16.29 -8.92
N LEU A 550 2.48 -17.61 -9.10
CA LEU A 550 3.14 -18.38 -10.16
C LEU A 550 2.28 -18.44 -11.44
N VAL A 551 0.99 -18.74 -11.30
CA VAL A 551 -0.03 -18.44 -12.32
C VAL A 551 -0.63 -17.10 -12.00
N ARG A 552 -0.44 -16.15 -12.90
CA ARG A 552 -0.99 -14.81 -12.76
C ARG A 552 -2.51 -14.86 -12.81
N ARG A 553 -3.12 -13.95 -12.07
CA ARG A 553 -4.56 -13.89 -11.83
C ARG A 553 -5.41 -13.80 -13.11
N GLN A 554 -4.89 -13.15 -14.16
CA GLN A 554 -5.57 -12.95 -15.44
C GLN A 554 -5.28 -14.02 -16.49
N ASP A 555 -4.22 -14.80 -16.34
CA ASP A 555 -3.82 -15.78 -17.35
C ASP A 555 -4.91 -16.84 -17.61
N PRO A 556 -5.54 -17.45 -16.58
CA PRO A 556 -6.52 -18.50 -16.81
C PRO A 556 -7.95 -17.95 -17.02
N THR A 557 -8.16 -16.64 -17.11
CA THR A 557 -9.52 -16.05 -17.13
C THR A 557 -10.11 -16.04 -18.54
N TRP A 558 -10.48 -17.20 -19.08
CA TRP A 558 -11.08 -17.31 -20.42
C TRP A 558 -12.29 -18.26 -20.47
N GLY A 559 -13.05 -18.16 -21.56
CA GLY A 559 -14.32 -18.87 -21.78
C GLY A 559 -15.52 -18.14 -21.18
N THR A 560 -16.48 -18.88 -20.63
CA THR A 560 -17.68 -18.26 -20.02
C THR A 560 -17.32 -17.45 -18.78
N SER A 561 -18.04 -16.36 -18.50
CA SER A 561 -17.83 -15.53 -17.29
C SER A 561 -17.71 -16.33 -16.00
N THR A 562 -18.57 -17.35 -15.78
CA THR A 562 -18.50 -18.23 -14.59
C THR A 562 -17.20 -19.03 -14.49
N ARG A 563 -16.70 -19.55 -15.62
CA ARG A 563 -15.42 -20.28 -15.67
C ARG A 563 -14.26 -19.32 -15.44
N ALA A 564 -14.29 -18.16 -16.06
CA ALA A 564 -13.25 -17.16 -15.90
C ALA A 564 -13.19 -16.63 -14.44
N GLN A 565 -14.33 -16.34 -13.80
CA GLN A 565 -14.40 -15.95 -12.39
C GLN A 565 -13.88 -17.04 -11.45
N ARG A 566 -14.23 -18.30 -11.71
CA ARG A 566 -13.70 -19.44 -10.96
C ARG A 566 -12.19 -19.58 -11.14
N ALA A 567 -11.68 -19.42 -12.36
CA ALA A 567 -10.26 -19.46 -12.66
C ALA A 567 -9.48 -18.38 -11.91
N ASN A 568 -10.04 -17.17 -11.90
CA ASN A 568 -9.52 -16.04 -11.12
C ASN A 568 -9.48 -16.33 -9.63
N ALA A 569 -10.56 -16.90 -9.08
CA ALA A 569 -10.63 -17.26 -7.67
C ALA A 569 -9.62 -18.36 -7.34
N ASP A 570 -9.47 -19.36 -8.22
CA ASP A 570 -8.54 -20.47 -8.04
C ASP A 570 -7.06 -20.00 -7.95
N THR A 571 -6.67 -18.84 -8.53
CA THR A 571 -5.29 -18.34 -8.42
C THR A 571 -4.89 -17.87 -7.01
N PHE A 572 -5.85 -17.66 -6.11
CA PHE A 572 -5.64 -17.21 -4.72
C PHE A 572 -5.33 -18.33 -3.73
N HIS A 573 -4.97 -19.52 -4.21
CA HIS A 573 -4.50 -20.57 -3.32
C HIS A 573 -3.00 -20.42 -3.01
N PHE A 574 -2.60 -20.68 -1.77
CA PHE A 574 -1.18 -20.66 -1.38
C PHE A 574 -0.33 -21.69 -2.15
N THR A 575 -0.94 -22.73 -2.71
CA THR A 575 -0.30 -23.65 -3.66
C THR A 575 0.20 -22.95 -4.93
N ASN A 576 -0.38 -21.82 -5.30
CA ASN A 576 0.04 -20.97 -6.42
C ASN A 576 0.94 -19.79 -5.98
N CYS A 577 1.40 -19.79 -4.72
CA CYS A 577 2.09 -18.67 -4.09
C CYS A 577 3.56 -18.99 -3.77
N THR A 578 4.43 -18.01 -3.97
CA THR A 578 5.85 -18.06 -3.54
C THR A 578 6.28 -16.73 -2.91
N PRO A 579 7.18 -16.74 -1.91
CA PRO A 579 7.72 -15.51 -1.33
C PRO A 579 8.63 -14.80 -2.34
N GLN A 580 8.19 -13.65 -2.82
CA GLN A 580 8.94 -12.80 -3.75
C GLN A 580 9.23 -11.46 -3.08
N VAL A 581 10.46 -10.97 -3.13
CA VAL A 581 10.82 -9.67 -2.57
C VAL A 581 9.93 -8.62 -3.23
N SER A 582 9.32 -7.72 -2.45
CA SER A 582 8.30 -6.80 -3.00
C SER A 582 8.78 -6.02 -4.23
N ARG A 583 10.06 -5.62 -4.27
CA ARG A 583 10.67 -5.01 -5.47
C ARG A 583 10.73 -5.95 -6.66
N PHE A 584 11.09 -7.22 -6.48
CA PHE A 584 11.07 -8.23 -7.55
C PHE A 584 9.65 -8.43 -8.07
N ASN A 585 8.69 -8.64 -7.15
CA ASN A 585 7.29 -8.85 -7.49
C ASN A 585 6.66 -7.65 -8.23
N GLN A 586 7.10 -6.42 -7.93
CA GLN A 586 6.51 -5.18 -8.45
C GLN A 586 7.28 -4.53 -9.61
N ARG A 587 8.59 -4.77 -9.75
CA ARG A 587 9.50 -4.05 -10.68
C ARG A 587 10.29 -4.94 -11.64
N ALA A 588 10.20 -6.27 -11.59
CA ALA A 588 10.91 -7.15 -12.54
C ALA A 588 10.33 -6.96 -13.97
N GLN A 589 11.03 -6.15 -14.77
CA GLN A 589 10.52 -5.54 -16.00
C GLN A 589 10.24 -6.55 -17.10
N TYR A 590 11.06 -7.61 -17.25
CA TYR A 590 10.90 -8.65 -18.28
C TYR A 590 10.14 -9.89 -17.76
N TRP A 591 10.18 -10.16 -16.46
CA TRP A 591 9.45 -11.21 -15.75
C TRP A 591 7.95 -10.90 -15.70
N GLN A 592 7.61 -9.63 -15.45
CA GLN A 592 6.27 -9.07 -15.70
C GLN A 592 6.07 -8.70 -17.17
N GLY A 593 7.15 -8.39 -17.89
CA GLY A 593 7.13 -7.92 -19.27
C GLY A 593 6.67 -8.99 -20.26
N ILE A 594 7.07 -10.24 -20.07
CA ILE A 594 6.55 -11.39 -20.82
C ILE A 594 5.05 -11.54 -20.57
N GLU A 595 4.57 -11.28 -19.35
CA GLU A 595 3.13 -11.33 -19.04
C GLU A 595 2.33 -10.20 -19.71
N ARG A 596 2.97 -9.04 -19.92
CA ARG A 596 2.40 -7.93 -20.69
C ARG A 596 2.43 -8.22 -22.19
N TRP A 597 3.53 -8.76 -22.70
CA TRP A 597 3.65 -9.17 -24.10
C TRP A 597 2.64 -10.28 -24.46
N LEU A 598 2.43 -11.25 -23.57
CA LEU A 598 1.46 -12.35 -23.77
C LEU A 598 0.01 -11.86 -23.82
N LEU A 599 -0.38 -10.86 -23.01
CA LEU A 599 -1.79 -10.40 -22.95
C LEU A 599 -2.09 -9.11 -23.72
N GLU A 600 -1.12 -8.21 -23.94
CA GLU A 600 -1.38 -6.90 -24.56
C GLU A 600 -0.82 -6.81 -25.99
N ASP A 601 0.29 -7.50 -26.31
CA ASP A 601 0.97 -7.38 -27.60
C ASP A 601 0.84 -8.60 -28.53
N ASN A 602 0.44 -9.80 -28.04
CA ASN A 602 0.24 -11.00 -28.90
C ASN A 602 -1.01 -11.84 -28.56
N ALA A 603 -1.05 -12.70 -27.53
CA ALA A 603 -2.09 -13.76 -27.47
C ALA A 603 -3.54 -13.24 -27.44
N VAL A 604 -3.85 -12.15 -26.74
CA VAL A 604 -5.20 -11.53 -26.76
C VAL A 604 -5.41 -10.67 -28.02
N ALA A 605 -4.37 -9.96 -28.47
CA ALA A 605 -4.42 -9.11 -29.65
C ALA A 605 -4.62 -9.93 -30.95
N ASP A 606 -3.89 -11.04 -31.07
CA ASP A 606 -3.88 -11.97 -32.19
C ASP A 606 -4.81 -13.18 -31.99
N ARG A 607 -5.51 -13.24 -30.84
CA ARG A 607 -6.47 -14.30 -30.47
C ARG A 607 -5.86 -15.70 -30.48
N GLU A 608 -4.61 -15.83 -30.09
CA GLU A 608 -3.88 -17.09 -30.08
C GLU A 608 -4.05 -17.87 -28.76
N ARG A 609 -3.74 -19.17 -28.82
CA ARG A 609 -3.65 -20.04 -27.66
C ARG A 609 -2.20 -20.25 -27.30
N ILE A 610 -1.89 -20.12 -26.01
CA ILE A 610 -0.54 -20.32 -25.47
C ILE A 610 -0.59 -21.19 -24.22
N ILE A 611 0.53 -21.84 -23.93
CA ILE A 611 0.77 -22.57 -22.69
C ILE A 611 1.91 -21.87 -21.95
N VAL A 612 1.75 -21.65 -20.65
CA VAL A 612 2.79 -21.08 -19.80
C VAL A 612 3.11 -22.05 -18.67
N PHE A 613 4.37 -22.47 -18.59
CA PHE A 613 4.92 -23.17 -17.44
C PHE A 613 5.73 -22.20 -16.59
N THR A 614 5.48 -22.18 -15.27
CA THR A 614 6.15 -21.27 -14.33
C THR A 614 6.53 -22.00 -13.05
N GLY A 615 7.71 -21.71 -12.51
CA GLY A 615 8.11 -22.24 -11.21
C GLY A 615 9.34 -21.58 -10.61
N PRO A 616 9.64 -21.86 -9.33
CA PRO A 616 10.90 -21.49 -8.70
C PRO A 616 12.03 -22.44 -9.11
N VAL A 617 13.27 -21.99 -8.92
CA VAL A 617 14.46 -22.85 -8.86
C VAL A 617 14.80 -23.08 -7.38
N PHE A 618 14.86 -24.35 -6.98
CA PHE A 618 15.19 -24.72 -5.60
C PHE A 618 16.69 -25.03 -5.47
N GLY A 619 17.43 -24.11 -4.84
CA GLY A 619 18.81 -24.27 -4.43
C GLY A 619 18.95 -24.96 -3.07
N GLY A 620 20.10 -25.61 -2.84
CA GLY A 620 20.42 -26.24 -1.55
C GLY A 620 20.78 -25.22 -0.46
N ASP A 621 21.22 -24.04 -0.87
CA ASP A 621 21.64 -22.91 -0.03
C ASP A 621 20.58 -21.79 0.03
N ASP A 622 19.37 -22.04 -0.47
CA ASP A 622 18.25 -21.11 -0.38
C ASP A 622 18.03 -20.66 1.07
N PRO A 623 17.96 -19.34 1.34
CA PRO A 623 17.92 -18.83 2.70
C PRO A 623 16.64 -19.25 3.41
N LYS A 624 16.79 -19.64 4.67
CA LYS A 624 15.65 -19.99 5.52
C LYS A 624 14.89 -18.73 5.90
N TYR A 625 13.58 -18.81 5.80
CA TYR A 625 12.66 -17.79 6.26
C TYR A 625 11.46 -18.47 6.88
N ARG A 626 11.34 -18.35 8.20
CA ARG A 626 10.27 -19.01 8.97
C ARG A 626 10.16 -20.49 8.64
N SER A 627 9.02 -20.91 8.09
CA SER A 627 8.69 -22.30 7.78
C SER A 627 9.17 -22.77 6.41
N VAL A 628 9.83 -21.92 5.60
CA VAL A 628 10.25 -22.24 4.23
C VAL A 628 11.71 -21.88 3.94
N GLN A 629 12.23 -22.40 2.83
CA GLN A 629 13.48 -21.94 2.21
C GLN A 629 13.11 -21.11 0.98
N VAL A 630 13.49 -19.83 0.95
CA VAL A 630 13.08 -18.88 -0.09
C VAL A 630 13.90 -19.13 -1.36
N PRO A 631 13.26 -19.39 -2.52
CA PRO A 631 13.99 -19.59 -3.77
C PRO A 631 14.63 -18.29 -4.23
N ARG A 632 15.86 -18.34 -4.73
CA ARG A 632 16.56 -17.15 -5.22
C ARG A 632 16.21 -16.75 -6.66
N SER A 633 15.69 -17.69 -7.45
CA SER A 633 15.33 -17.43 -8.84
C SER A 633 14.08 -18.18 -9.27
N PHE A 634 13.46 -17.70 -10.34
CA PHE A 634 12.24 -18.21 -10.93
C PHE A 634 12.41 -18.33 -12.44
N TRP A 635 11.62 -19.19 -13.06
CA TRP A 635 11.67 -19.46 -14.49
C TRP A 635 10.27 -19.48 -15.11
N LYS A 636 10.21 -19.16 -16.40
CA LYS A 636 9.01 -19.34 -17.24
C LYS A 636 9.37 -19.96 -18.57
N ILE A 637 8.49 -20.80 -19.09
CA ILE A 637 8.53 -21.31 -20.46
C ILE A 637 7.18 -20.99 -21.10
N VAL A 638 7.21 -20.19 -22.15
CA VAL A 638 6.03 -19.89 -22.98
C VAL A 638 6.07 -20.80 -24.19
N VAL A 639 4.95 -21.46 -24.49
CA VAL A 639 4.79 -22.38 -25.62
C VAL A 639 3.63 -21.93 -26.50
N PHE A 640 3.88 -21.82 -27.80
CA PHE A 640 2.93 -21.32 -28.78
C PHE A 640 3.16 -21.97 -30.15
N VAL A 641 2.25 -21.75 -31.09
CA VAL A 641 2.34 -22.28 -32.46
C VAL A 641 2.57 -21.11 -33.41
N GLN A 642 3.65 -21.16 -34.17
CA GLN A 642 3.98 -20.16 -35.19
C GLN A 642 4.24 -20.85 -36.52
N GLY A 643 3.47 -20.50 -37.56
CA GLY A 643 3.60 -21.11 -38.90
C GLY A 643 3.51 -22.64 -38.89
N ASP A 644 2.51 -23.19 -38.18
CA ASP A 644 2.29 -24.63 -37.97
C ASP A 644 3.45 -25.38 -37.25
N GLN A 645 4.37 -24.65 -36.60
CA GLN A 645 5.43 -25.22 -35.80
C GLN A 645 5.26 -24.84 -34.32
N LEU A 646 5.43 -25.83 -33.44
CA LEU A 646 5.51 -25.58 -32.01
C LEU A 646 6.82 -24.84 -31.69
N ARG A 647 6.71 -23.76 -30.92
CA ARG A 647 7.80 -22.94 -30.42
C ARG A 647 7.74 -22.85 -28.89
N ALA A 648 8.90 -22.77 -28.26
CA ALA A 648 9.03 -22.58 -26.83
C ALA A 648 10.10 -21.53 -26.52
N THR A 649 9.80 -20.56 -25.67
CA THR A 649 10.77 -19.54 -25.21
C THR A 649 10.91 -19.63 -23.70
N ALA A 650 12.15 -19.78 -23.22
CA ALA A 650 12.46 -19.91 -21.80
C ALA A 650 13.17 -18.66 -21.26
N VAL A 651 12.77 -18.23 -20.06
CA VAL A 651 13.42 -17.14 -19.33
C VAL A 651 13.62 -17.48 -17.86
N ARG A 652 14.56 -16.79 -17.23
CA ARG A 652 14.85 -16.88 -15.80
C ARG A 652 15.01 -15.48 -15.21
N ALA A 653 14.51 -15.26 -14.01
CA ALA A 653 14.72 -14.02 -13.27
C ALA A 653 15.23 -14.32 -11.87
N SER A 654 16.18 -13.52 -11.38
CA SER A 654 16.79 -13.69 -10.05
C SER A 654 16.37 -12.56 -9.11
N GLN A 655 15.97 -12.94 -7.90
CA GLN A 655 15.78 -12.01 -6.77
C GLN A 655 16.96 -12.05 -5.79
N GLU A 656 18.01 -12.81 -6.07
CA GLU A 656 19.14 -13.03 -5.16
C GLU A 656 19.78 -11.74 -4.65
N ALA A 657 20.05 -10.79 -5.55
CA ALA A 657 20.64 -9.49 -5.20
C ALA A 657 19.73 -8.62 -4.32
N LEU A 658 18.44 -8.94 -4.25
CA LEU A 658 17.45 -8.24 -3.43
C LEU A 658 17.21 -8.91 -2.07
N LEU A 659 17.72 -10.13 -1.86
CA LEU A 659 17.54 -10.83 -0.61
C LEU A 659 18.50 -10.28 0.45
N PRO A 660 18.00 -9.97 1.66
CA PRO A 660 18.86 -9.65 2.80
C PRO A 660 19.85 -10.78 3.10
N ARG A 661 21.06 -10.44 3.53
CA ARG A 661 22.10 -11.42 3.91
C ARG A 661 21.63 -12.45 4.95
N ARG A 662 20.76 -12.04 5.87
CA ARG A 662 20.11 -12.92 6.84
C ARG A 662 18.63 -12.62 6.87
N LEU A 663 17.82 -13.66 6.69
CA LEU A 663 16.37 -13.59 6.82
C LEU A 663 15.95 -13.98 8.24
N PRO A 664 14.89 -13.38 8.82
CA PRO A 664 14.40 -13.74 10.14
C PRO A 664 13.77 -15.14 10.09
N GLU A 665 14.21 -16.03 10.97
CA GLU A 665 13.70 -17.41 11.02
C GLU A 665 12.48 -17.52 11.96
N ARG A 666 12.23 -16.52 12.82
CA ARG A 666 11.07 -16.52 13.73
C ARG A 666 10.10 -15.37 13.45
N MET A 667 8.81 -15.61 13.71
CA MET A 667 7.80 -14.57 13.63
C MET A 667 8.10 -13.47 14.65
N GLY A 668 8.14 -12.21 14.19
CA GLY A 668 8.43 -11.05 15.03
C GLY A 668 9.92 -10.75 15.22
N GLU A 669 10.83 -11.59 14.72
CA GLU A 669 12.27 -11.27 14.64
C GLU A 669 12.49 -10.18 13.58
N SER A 670 13.23 -9.13 13.95
CA SER A 670 13.65 -8.08 13.04
C SER A 670 14.90 -8.50 12.26
N LEU A 671 15.10 -7.96 11.06
CA LEU A 671 16.40 -8.07 10.37
C LEU A 671 17.50 -7.45 11.26
N ASP A 672 18.46 -8.27 11.69
CA ASP A 672 19.65 -7.83 12.42
C ASP A 672 20.60 -7.11 11.45
N GLY A 673 20.95 -5.86 11.76
CA GLY A 673 21.69 -4.97 10.87
C GLY A 673 20.72 -4.18 10.01
N GLY A 674 20.78 -2.85 10.12
CA GLY A 674 19.94 -1.93 9.34
C GLY A 674 19.93 -2.40 7.89
N ALA A 675 18.74 -2.45 7.28
CA ALA A 675 18.56 -2.80 5.88
C ALA A 675 19.75 -2.19 5.12
N GLU A 676 20.70 -3.03 4.67
CA GLU A 676 21.75 -2.54 3.79
C GLU A 676 20.97 -1.78 2.74
N ASP A 677 21.36 -0.53 2.55
CA ASP A 677 20.77 0.40 1.61
C ASP A 677 20.81 -0.30 0.25
N LEU A 678 19.76 -1.09 -0.05
CA LEU A 678 19.41 -1.53 -1.38
C LEU A 678 18.97 -0.23 -2.03
N SER A 679 19.97 0.57 -2.39
CA SER A 679 19.82 1.83 -3.09
C SER A 679 18.89 1.58 -4.28
N ASP A 680 18.25 2.63 -4.76
CA ASP A 680 17.34 2.58 -5.93
C ASP A 680 18.04 2.12 -7.24
N THR A 681 19.27 1.60 -7.15
CA THR A 681 20.18 1.16 -8.21
C THR A 681 20.43 -0.36 -8.23
N THR A 682 19.90 -1.16 -7.30
CA THR A 682 20.07 -2.63 -7.37
C THR A 682 19.25 -3.22 -8.51
N GLU A 683 19.93 -3.67 -9.55
CA GLU A 683 19.32 -4.20 -10.77
C GLU A 683 18.69 -5.59 -10.53
N ILE A 684 17.55 -5.84 -11.16
CA ILE A 684 16.94 -7.16 -11.23
C ILE A 684 17.54 -7.85 -12.44
N HIS A 685 18.29 -8.92 -12.22
CA HIS A 685 18.89 -9.66 -13.32
C HIS A 685 17.89 -10.62 -13.95
N GLU A 686 17.67 -10.43 -15.25
CA GLU A 686 16.72 -11.19 -16.06
C GLU A 686 17.49 -11.80 -17.23
N TYR A 687 17.34 -13.10 -17.40
CA TYR A 687 18.16 -13.88 -18.32
C TYR A 687 17.29 -14.54 -19.37
N ARG A 688 17.70 -14.40 -20.62
CA ARG A 688 17.30 -15.35 -21.66
C ARG A 688 17.87 -16.71 -21.29
N SER A 689 17.02 -17.73 -21.27
CA SER A 689 17.42 -19.10 -20.92
C SER A 689 17.03 -20.08 -22.02
N THR A 690 17.29 -21.36 -21.79
CA THR A 690 16.84 -22.46 -22.66
C THR A 690 16.03 -23.45 -21.83
N VAL A 691 15.08 -24.16 -22.45
CA VAL A 691 14.34 -25.25 -21.83
C VAL A 691 15.30 -26.28 -21.24
N ALA A 692 16.41 -26.58 -21.93
CA ALA A 692 17.44 -27.49 -21.44
C ALA A 692 18.13 -26.99 -20.16
N GLU A 693 18.35 -25.68 -20.03
CA GLU A 693 18.91 -25.08 -18.82
C GLU A 693 17.91 -25.10 -17.66
N ILE A 694 16.62 -24.85 -17.94
CA ILE A 694 15.56 -25.00 -16.93
C ILE A 694 15.45 -26.47 -16.48
N GLU A 695 15.53 -27.46 -17.38
CA GLU A 695 15.61 -28.89 -17.03
C GLU A 695 16.80 -29.16 -16.09
N ARG A 696 17.97 -28.61 -16.40
CA ARG A 696 19.19 -28.79 -15.60
C ARG A 696 19.06 -28.18 -14.20
N LEU A 697 18.51 -26.97 -14.08
CA LEU A 697 18.38 -26.23 -12.82
C LEU A 697 17.30 -26.83 -11.91
N THR A 698 16.21 -27.34 -12.48
CA THR A 698 15.02 -27.79 -11.71
C THR A 698 14.95 -29.30 -11.53
N GLY A 699 15.64 -30.07 -12.39
CA GLY A 699 15.49 -31.52 -12.49
C GLY A 699 14.15 -31.98 -13.12
N LEU A 700 13.31 -31.03 -13.57
CA LEU A 700 12.09 -31.33 -14.32
C LEU A 700 12.44 -31.82 -15.73
N ASN A 701 11.53 -32.61 -16.32
CA ASN A 701 11.66 -33.09 -17.70
C ASN A 701 10.46 -32.62 -18.50
N PHE A 702 10.69 -31.74 -19.48
CA PHE A 702 9.68 -31.19 -20.38
C PHE A 702 9.54 -32.03 -21.67
N GLY A 703 10.16 -33.21 -21.71
CA GLY A 703 10.04 -34.16 -22.81
C GLY A 703 10.56 -33.60 -24.14
N PRO A 704 9.75 -33.63 -25.22
CA PRO A 704 10.18 -33.14 -26.53
C PRO A 704 10.26 -31.62 -26.62
N LEU A 705 9.72 -30.86 -25.65
CA LEU A 705 9.58 -29.40 -25.73
C LEU A 705 10.92 -28.68 -25.94
N ARG A 706 12.03 -29.20 -25.40
CA ARG A 706 13.38 -28.65 -25.61
C ARG A 706 13.82 -28.59 -27.07
N ARG A 707 13.22 -29.41 -27.94
CA ARG A 707 13.51 -29.41 -29.39
C ARG A 707 12.82 -28.27 -30.13
N HIS A 708 11.87 -27.62 -29.48
CA HIS A 708 11.07 -26.50 -29.99
C HIS A 708 11.55 -25.15 -29.43
N ASP A 709 12.65 -25.16 -28.68
CA ASP A 709 13.21 -23.98 -28.04
C ASP A 709 13.74 -22.97 -29.08
N THR A 710 13.18 -21.76 -29.06
CA THR A 710 13.56 -20.64 -29.93
C THR A 710 14.97 -20.12 -29.65
N ASN A 711 15.51 -20.44 -28.47
CA ASN A 711 16.82 -20.00 -28.00
C ASN A 711 17.92 -21.06 -28.22
N ALA A 712 17.58 -22.23 -28.76
CA ALA A 712 18.51 -23.33 -28.96
C ALA A 712 19.43 -23.20 -30.20
N GLY A 713 19.18 -22.21 -31.08
CA GLY A 713 19.86 -22.05 -32.38
C GLY A 713 20.81 -20.85 -32.46
N ASN A 714 22.09 -21.05 -32.15
CA ASN A 714 23.26 -20.51 -32.87
C ASN A 714 24.54 -21.10 -32.26
N SER A 715 25.42 -21.60 -33.13
CA SER A 715 26.70 -22.22 -32.75
C SER A 715 27.63 -21.25 -32.01
N GLU A 716 28.40 -21.81 -31.06
CA GLU A 716 29.48 -21.24 -30.22
C GLU A 716 29.15 -20.64 -28.84
N SER A 717 27.90 -20.39 -28.45
CA SER A 717 27.55 -19.97 -27.06
C SER A 717 26.81 -21.03 -26.26
N ARG A 718 27.23 -22.31 -26.35
CA ARG A 718 26.74 -23.32 -25.40
C ARG A 718 27.16 -22.89 -23.99
N SER A 719 26.18 -22.72 -23.08
CA SER A 719 26.29 -22.54 -21.61
C SER A 719 26.27 -21.14 -20.97
N ARG A 720 26.08 -20.03 -21.69
CA ARG A 720 26.02 -18.71 -21.02
C ARG A 720 24.65 -18.08 -21.12
N GLU A 721 23.99 -18.00 -19.96
CA GLU A 721 22.89 -17.06 -19.73
C GLU A 721 23.29 -15.69 -20.25
N ARG A 722 22.41 -15.08 -21.04
CA ARG A 722 22.60 -13.71 -21.49
C ARG A 722 21.59 -12.85 -20.76
N GLU A 723 22.12 -11.85 -20.06
CA GLU A 723 21.31 -10.81 -19.43
C GLU A 723 20.52 -10.06 -20.51
N LEU A 724 19.25 -9.83 -20.24
CA LEU A 724 18.33 -9.14 -21.13
C LEU A 724 18.45 -7.63 -20.94
N HIS A 725 18.75 -6.92 -22.02
CA HIS A 725 18.79 -5.45 -22.03
C HIS A 725 17.61 -4.83 -22.80
N GLY A 726 16.75 -5.65 -23.42
CA GLY A 726 15.54 -5.21 -24.12
C GLY A 726 14.61 -6.35 -24.53
N PHE A 727 13.35 -6.01 -24.86
CA PHE A 727 12.31 -6.99 -25.24
C PHE A 727 12.61 -7.74 -26.54
N ASP A 728 13.28 -7.09 -27.49
CA ASP A 728 13.64 -7.67 -28.79
C ASP A 728 14.61 -8.86 -28.65
N GLU A 729 15.29 -8.99 -27.50
CA GLU A 729 16.26 -10.06 -27.24
C GLU A 729 15.60 -11.38 -26.82
N LEU A 730 14.29 -11.38 -26.53
CA LEU A 730 13.54 -12.56 -26.06
C LEU A 730 13.33 -13.62 -27.16
N GLY A 731 13.53 -13.29 -28.44
CA GLY A 731 13.34 -14.22 -29.55
C GLY A 731 11.89 -14.74 -29.66
N LEU A 732 10.94 -13.89 -29.24
CA LEU A 732 9.50 -14.15 -29.25
C LEU A 732 8.88 -13.77 -30.60
#